data_AF-A0A6L7WCJ5-F1
#
_entry.id   AF-A0A6L7WCJ5-F1
#
_cell.length_a   1.000
_cell.length_b   1.000
_cell.length_c   1.000
_cell.angle_alpha   90.00
_cell.angle_beta   90.00
_cell.angle_gamma   90.00
#
_symmetry.space_group_name_H-M   'P 1'
#
loop_
_entity.id
_entity.type
_entity.pdbx_description
1 polymer ?
#
loop_
_entity_poly.entity_id
_entity_poly.type
_entity_poly.pdbx_seq_one_letter_code
_entity_poly.pdbx_strand_id
1 'polypeptide(L)'
;MIEPLDRTGTWRTYSLSNGLAGVRTEHIAEDSEGYLWFATWDNGVSRFDGDAFQTFTRQDGLCGDRVFAIHKDSRGRLWFGTMSGVCWYDGANFHHLEDEGIAGRSVQFIYEDWQGCIWFGGTNTLGYYDGTAFRDLIPLYLQHYEQPPSPQWTNQCWGITQDMEGHLWYGFDYLIRFDGESFHRYDEEEGFPLDQSNYAVGRDRTGHVWIGRYGQRDGLWRYTDGTFHRVPVDLGGNLRKIQCDREGRMWFCTSEGVLYQNPDEFGGFTPADGLPYPIVNAVFQDREYQFWFATWGGGAVLYDAHSIGLFDPGKNSPEGDSEISQMLQDRRGDIWIGFSSPFLSLTTKSLARFNDEHFEFVGAEQGLDLNSCFAIYEDRDGDVWFGGGNGLFRYDGQGFHSAASFDEVGVSAIAEDQEGQLILGQWENGTTKKREELFASPLQIVYHRGGQFQLVFEEEEKEDPFNHIGTLIVRRNREFWFSVGTHNPFGSGKGIGRWHPEDGIFLYTVSDGLLDNRVADLLEDRTGNLWIATQRGLSCFDGIVFRNFTTEDGLPSNRICCLFEDSRGHLWLGTDGGVVHYDGLLFQTIKSPHIGPVLQILEDRDGTFWFGTALGSLVRYRLRQIEPMVRLIQVVADQVYENLEEVIVSTTDQQVIFEYKGLSFSTHPSDMLYVYRLEGYDPDWQPATREMRAYYRDLPPGDYTFQVRAVDRDLNYSQIARVQISVDLDPRIKELTAVLNSQGSNEFIGHSAALREFQIKLLEVASTDLTVLILGETGVGKGVAARVLHALSPHSDGPFIQVNCGALPESLIDSELFGHEKGAFTSAISRRLGKVELARGGTLFLDEIGDMALETQARLLQLLEEGTFERVGGSETLKSQTRIVAATNRNLKEMVSASTFREDLFYRLNAFPMYLPPLRERTEDIPDLAEFFKSRLVSHLGKQIDHLDSKVIEVLQNYHWPGNVRELEHTMQRAVIACHGSQIEVGDLGLYGSRIEDAASDHKLDQDREIMPWDEFERRYILEVLKVTNWQVKGVRGAAALLKLPSSTLYGKMRKLGIKRPQ
;
A
#
# COMPACT_ATOMS: atom_id res chain seq x y z
N MET A 1 -1.47 -20.24 29.64
CA MET A 1 -2.01 -19.46 30.78
C MET A 1 -2.73 -18.27 30.16
N ILE A 2 -3.96 -17.98 30.57
CA ILE A 2 -4.70 -16.80 30.06
C ILE A 2 -4.14 -15.59 30.83
N GLU A 3 -3.58 -14.62 30.12
CA GLU A 3 -3.06 -13.41 30.77
C GLU A 3 -4.20 -12.51 31.29
N PRO A 4 -4.02 -11.84 32.44
CA PRO A 4 -4.94 -10.82 32.90
C PRO A 4 -5.14 -9.74 31.83
N LEU A 5 -6.38 -9.26 31.68
CA LEU A 5 -6.68 -8.15 30.78
C LEU A 5 -6.09 -6.85 31.33
N ASP A 6 -5.27 -6.16 30.53
CA ASP A 6 -4.90 -4.78 30.82
C ASP A 6 -6.16 -3.91 30.77
N ARG A 7 -6.49 -3.26 31.89
CA ARG A 7 -7.69 -2.42 32.04
C ARG A 7 -7.48 -0.98 31.57
N THR A 8 -6.27 -0.62 31.17
CA THR A 8 -5.90 0.74 30.71
C THR A 8 -6.02 0.93 29.19
N GLY A 9 -6.56 -0.06 28.47
CA GLY A 9 -6.85 0.03 27.04
C GLY A 9 -7.88 1.11 26.67
N THR A 10 -8.08 1.33 25.36
CA THR A 10 -8.98 2.36 24.84
C THR A 10 -10.28 1.78 24.29
N TRP A 11 -11.36 2.55 24.45
CA TRP A 11 -12.68 2.23 23.94
C TRP A 11 -13.01 3.01 22.67
N ARG A 12 -13.60 2.34 21.67
CA ARG A 12 -14.14 2.97 20.45
C ARG A 12 -15.55 2.47 20.18
N THR A 13 -16.50 3.40 20.04
CA THR A 13 -17.91 3.08 19.79
C THR A 13 -18.24 3.19 18.30
N TYR A 14 -18.94 2.18 17.78
CA TYR A 14 -19.53 2.15 16.44
C TYR A 14 -21.06 2.16 16.55
N SER A 15 -21.69 3.13 15.90
CA SER A 15 -23.15 3.33 15.93
C SER A 15 -23.71 3.60 14.53
N LEU A 16 -24.97 4.06 14.44
CA LEU A 16 -25.61 4.44 13.18
C LEU A 16 -24.79 5.47 12.38
N SER A 17 -24.09 6.38 13.05
CA SER A 17 -23.24 7.38 12.38
C SER A 17 -22.04 6.78 11.65
N ASN A 18 -21.65 5.55 12.00
CA ASN A 18 -20.58 4.80 11.36
C ASN A 18 -21.09 3.86 10.27
N GLY A 19 -22.41 3.72 10.09
CA GLY A 19 -23.04 2.81 9.13
C GLY A 19 -23.51 1.47 9.70
N LEU A 20 -23.43 1.28 11.02
CA LEU A 20 -24.02 0.10 11.69
C LEU A 20 -25.55 0.10 11.52
N ALA A 21 -26.15 -1.08 11.36
CA ALA A 21 -27.60 -1.24 11.11
C ALA A 21 -28.47 -0.81 12.30
N GLY A 22 -27.95 -0.87 13.51
CA GLY A 22 -28.70 -0.69 14.74
C GLY A 22 -27.83 -0.29 15.93
N VAL A 23 -28.46 0.28 16.95
CA VAL A 23 -27.81 0.60 18.23
C VAL A 23 -28.04 -0.49 19.27
N ARG A 24 -28.88 -1.49 18.97
CA ARG A 24 -29.11 -2.68 19.79
C ARG A 24 -28.46 -3.87 19.09
N THR A 25 -27.21 -4.13 19.42
CA THR A 25 -26.44 -5.24 18.87
C THR A 25 -26.65 -6.47 19.76
N GLU A 26 -27.08 -7.59 19.18
CA GLU A 26 -27.33 -8.85 19.88
C GLU A 26 -26.11 -9.78 19.86
N HIS A 27 -25.43 -9.85 18.72
CA HIS A 27 -24.35 -10.80 18.51
C HIS A 27 -23.31 -10.30 17.53
N ILE A 28 -22.09 -10.83 17.65
CA ILE A 28 -20.96 -10.53 16.78
C ILE A 28 -20.31 -11.85 16.38
N ALA A 29 -19.92 -11.98 15.12
CA ALA A 29 -19.15 -13.11 14.60
C ALA A 29 -18.17 -12.65 13.53
N GLU A 30 -17.21 -13.50 13.17
CA GLU A 30 -16.30 -13.29 12.05
C GLU A 30 -16.50 -14.43 11.03
N ASP A 31 -16.55 -14.12 9.74
CA ASP A 31 -16.68 -15.14 8.68
C ASP A 31 -15.33 -15.80 8.32
N SER A 32 -15.31 -16.63 7.27
CA SER A 32 -14.07 -17.21 6.71
C SER A 32 -13.25 -16.21 5.91
N GLU A 33 -13.85 -15.09 5.54
CA GLU A 33 -13.29 -14.05 4.69
C GLU A 33 -12.61 -12.94 5.49
N GLY A 34 -12.85 -12.91 6.79
CA GLY A 34 -12.31 -11.93 7.72
C GLY A 34 -13.20 -10.71 7.95
N TYR A 35 -14.46 -10.73 7.52
CA TYR A 35 -15.40 -9.67 7.87
C TYR A 35 -16.05 -9.93 9.23
N LEU A 36 -16.25 -8.87 10.00
CA LEU A 36 -17.05 -8.93 11.22
C LEU A 36 -18.52 -8.72 10.86
N TRP A 37 -19.39 -9.52 11.47
CA TRP A 37 -20.83 -9.45 11.30
C TRP A 37 -21.50 -9.13 12.62
N PHE A 38 -22.42 -8.16 12.60
CA PHE A 38 -23.11 -7.60 13.76
C PHE A 38 -24.61 -7.81 13.60
N ALA A 39 -25.18 -8.73 14.40
CA ALA A 39 -26.61 -8.95 14.46
C ALA A 39 -27.25 -7.81 15.25
N THR A 40 -28.28 -7.19 14.68
CA THR A 40 -28.99 -6.09 15.34
C THR A 40 -30.47 -6.40 15.52
N TRP A 41 -31.03 -5.89 16.61
CA TRP A 41 -32.48 -5.92 16.84
C TRP A 41 -33.23 -4.94 15.93
N ASP A 42 -32.53 -3.94 15.40
CA ASP A 42 -33.13 -2.78 14.75
C ASP A 42 -33.47 -3.04 13.28
N ASN A 43 -32.45 -3.21 12.43
CA ASN A 43 -32.59 -3.14 10.97
C ASN A 43 -31.62 -4.07 10.21
N GLY A 44 -31.62 -5.35 10.59
CA GLY A 44 -30.88 -6.40 9.90
C GLY A 44 -29.51 -6.68 10.52
N VAL A 45 -28.57 -7.07 9.67
CA VAL A 45 -27.19 -7.42 10.06
C VAL A 45 -26.21 -6.50 9.33
N SER A 46 -25.16 -6.06 10.01
CA SER A 46 -24.07 -5.33 9.35
C SER A 46 -22.83 -6.18 9.22
N ARG A 47 -22.20 -6.15 8.04
CA ARG A 47 -20.85 -6.65 7.78
C ARG A 47 -19.86 -5.49 7.82
N PHE A 48 -18.69 -5.70 8.40
CA PHE A 48 -17.64 -4.70 8.56
C PHE A 48 -16.29 -5.26 8.08
N ASP A 49 -15.57 -4.46 7.30
CA ASP A 49 -14.30 -4.84 6.68
C ASP A 49 -13.07 -4.16 7.29
N GLY A 50 -13.22 -3.49 8.43
CA GLY A 50 -12.18 -2.67 9.05
C GLY A 50 -12.24 -1.18 8.65
N ASP A 51 -13.03 -0.84 7.63
CA ASP A 51 -13.17 0.52 7.10
C ASP A 51 -14.65 0.95 7.10
N ALA A 52 -15.51 0.20 6.43
CA ALA A 52 -16.92 0.54 6.24
C ALA A 52 -17.88 -0.59 6.63
N PHE A 53 -19.08 -0.20 7.06
CA PHE A 53 -20.19 -1.11 7.30
C PHE A 53 -21.07 -1.23 6.05
N GLN A 54 -21.42 -2.47 5.72
CA GLN A 54 -22.47 -2.81 4.77
C GLN A 54 -23.63 -3.47 5.52
N THR A 55 -24.86 -2.97 5.34
CA THR A 55 -26.04 -3.52 6.01
C THR A 55 -26.84 -4.40 5.06
N PHE A 56 -27.29 -5.56 5.56
CA PHE A 56 -28.13 -6.53 4.87
C PHE A 56 -29.46 -6.67 5.61
N THR A 57 -30.54 -6.67 4.83
CA THR A 57 -31.93 -6.75 5.27
C THR A 57 -32.66 -7.85 4.52
N ARG A 58 -33.97 -7.99 4.77
CA ARG A 58 -34.85 -8.85 3.98
C ARG A 58 -34.81 -8.60 2.48
N GLN A 59 -34.54 -7.37 2.05
CA GLN A 59 -34.44 -7.06 0.62
C GLN A 59 -33.20 -7.68 -0.03
N ASP A 60 -32.19 -7.97 0.78
CA ASP A 60 -30.90 -8.54 0.35
C ASP A 60 -30.87 -10.08 0.50
N GLY A 61 -31.96 -10.70 0.95
CA GLY A 61 -32.06 -12.15 1.16
C GLY A 61 -32.00 -12.60 2.62
N LEU A 62 -31.91 -11.70 3.60
CA LEU A 62 -31.99 -12.10 5.01
C LEU A 62 -33.41 -12.61 5.35
N CYS A 63 -33.56 -13.67 6.14
CA CYS A 63 -34.92 -14.16 6.48
C CYS A 63 -35.71 -13.22 7.44
N GLY A 64 -35.02 -12.32 8.16
CA GLY A 64 -35.65 -11.39 9.09
C GLY A 64 -34.74 -10.25 9.54
N ASP A 65 -35.29 -9.02 9.59
CA ASP A 65 -34.53 -7.81 9.97
C ASP A 65 -34.24 -7.71 11.48
N ARG A 66 -34.83 -8.58 12.30
CA ARG A 66 -34.46 -8.70 13.72
C ARG A 66 -33.61 -9.95 13.90
N VAL A 67 -32.31 -9.76 14.05
CA VAL A 67 -31.31 -10.82 14.10
C VAL A 67 -30.83 -10.98 15.54
N PHE A 68 -30.91 -12.20 16.06
CA PHE A 68 -30.54 -12.54 17.44
C PHE A 68 -29.17 -13.19 17.53
N ALA A 69 -28.87 -14.09 16.59
CA ALA A 69 -27.70 -14.94 16.65
C ALA A 69 -27.01 -15.02 15.29
N ILE A 70 -25.69 -15.13 15.35
CA ILE A 70 -24.83 -15.42 14.21
C ILE A 70 -23.91 -16.57 14.62
N HIS A 71 -23.78 -17.59 13.78
CA HIS A 71 -22.88 -18.71 14.07
C HIS A 71 -22.14 -19.14 12.81
N LYS A 72 -20.81 -19.16 12.85
CA LYS A 72 -19.99 -19.72 11.78
C LYS A 72 -19.83 -21.21 12.04
N ASP A 73 -20.28 -22.03 11.09
CA ASP A 73 -20.10 -23.48 11.19
C ASP A 73 -18.69 -23.93 10.73
N SER A 74 -18.37 -25.19 10.99
CA SER A 74 -17.10 -25.84 10.62
C SER A 74 -16.85 -25.89 9.12
N ARG A 75 -17.90 -25.69 8.30
CA ARG A 75 -17.84 -25.63 6.83
C ARG A 75 -17.64 -24.19 6.32
N GLY A 76 -17.58 -23.20 7.22
CA GLY A 76 -17.38 -21.79 6.90
C GLY A 76 -18.65 -21.03 6.55
N ARG A 77 -19.84 -21.63 6.66
CA ARG A 77 -21.12 -20.93 6.43
C ARG A 77 -21.49 -20.13 7.65
N LEU A 78 -22.03 -18.93 7.44
CA LEU A 78 -22.58 -18.11 8.51
C LEU A 78 -24.08 -18.30 8.64
N TRP A 79 -24.55 -18.80 9.77
CA TRP A 79 -25.96 -18.97 10.09
C TRP A 79 -26.51 -17.76 10.84
N PHE A 80 -27.70 -17.31 10.50
CA PHE A 80 -28.38 -16.16 11.09
C PHE A 80 -29.73 -16.56 11.67
N GLY A 81 -29.85 -16.43 13.00
CA GLY A 81 -31.09 -16.67 13.72
C GLY A 81 -31.90 -15.39 13.82
N THR A 82 -33.13 -15.41 13.31
CA THR A 82 -33.99 -14.23 13.24
C THR A 82 -35.35 -14.46 13.89
N MET A 83 -36.15 -13.40 13.98
CA MET A 83 -37.52 -13.50 14.49
C MET A 83 -38.46 -14.28 13.57
N SER A 84 -38.05 -14.61 12.34
CA SER A 84 -38.90 -15.23 11.33
C SER A 84 -38.32 -16.51 10.73
N GLY A 85 -37.27 -17.05 11.34
CA GLY A 85 -36.64 -18.30 10.93
C GLY A 85 -35.13 -18.17 10.93
N VAL A 86 -34.49 -19.03 10.13
CA VAL A 86 -33.04 -19.09 9.98
C VAL A 86 -32.66 -19.06 8.49
N CYS A 87 -31.56 -18.40 8.19
CA CYS A 87 -30.89 -18.46 6.90
C CYS A 87 -29.38 -18.60 7.12
N TRP A 88 -28.64 -18.95 6.07
CA TRP A 88 -27.19 -18.98 6.10
C TRP A 88 -26.57 -18.34 4.87
N TYR A 89 -25.36 -17.79 5.01
CA TYR A 89 -24.63 -17.10 3.96
C TYR A 89 -23.42 -17.93 3.52
N ASP A 90 -23.26 -18.07 2.20
CA ASP A 90 -22.23 -18.90 1.57
C ASP A 90 -20.99 -18.13 1.12
N GLY A 91 -20.96 -16.80 1.32
CA GLY A 91 -19.93 -15.91 0.77
C GLY A 91 -20.50 -14.96 -0.29
N ALA A 92 -21.61 -15.32 -0.93
CA ALA A 92 -22.26 -14.52 -1.98
C ALA A 92 -23.78 -14.33 -1.75
N ASN A 93 -24.49 -15.36 -1.30
CA ASN A 93 -25.96 -15.39 -1.21
C ASN A 93 -26.45 -15.91 0.13
N PHE A 94 -27.65 -15.46 0.52
CA PHE A 94 -28.41 -16.02 1.65
C PHE A 94 -29.28 -17.18 1.19
N HIS A 95 -29.25 -18.27 1.96
CA HIS A 95 -30.00 -19.50 1.74
C HIS A 95 -30.96 -19.74 2.91
N HIS A 96 -32.21 -20.08 2.61
CA HIS A 96 -33.28 -20.18 3.60
C HIS A 96 -33.63 -21.64 3.91
N LEU A 97 -34.00 -21.93 5.16
CA LEU A 97 -34.56 -23.24 5.56
C LEU A 97 -36.11 -23.25 5.56
N GLU A 98 -36.74 -22.45 4.69
CA GLU A 98 -38.19 -22.20 4.74
C GLU A 98 -39.05 -23.46 4.52
N ASP A 99 -38.62 -24.37 3.65
CA ASP A 99 -39.38 -25.58 3.30
C ASP A 99 -39.28 -26.71 4.35
N GLU A 100 -38.48 -26.53 5.41
CA GLU A 100 -38.18 -27.58 6.39
C GLU A 100 -38.92 -27.41 7.73
N GLY A 101 -39.93 -26.55 7.79
CA GLY A 101 -40.82 -26.42 8.95
C GLY A 101 -40.32 -25.52 10.08
N ILE A 102 -39.15 -24.88 9.92
CA ILE A 102 -38.62 -23.83 10.82
C ILE A 102 -39.08 -22.41 10.43
N ALA A 103 -39.66 -22.24 9.25
CA ALA A 103 -40.17 -20.96 8.76
C ALA A 103 -41.12 -20.27 9.75
N GLY A 104 -40.93 -18.98 9.98
CA GLY A 104 -41.77 -18.17 10.87
C GLY A 104 -41.57 -18.43 12.37
N ARG A 105 -40.71 -19.39 12.75
CA ARG A 105 -40.34 -19.63 14.15
C ARG A 105 -39.18 -18.72 14.55
N SER A 106 -39.17 -18.26 15.80
CA SER A 106 -38.10 -17.38 16.29
C SER A 106 -36.87 -18.21 16.66
N VAL A 107 -35.69 -17.81 16.16
CA VAL A 107 -34.42 -18.48 16.43
C VAL A 107 -33.51 -17.50 17.18
N GLN A 108 -33.30 -17.75 18.46
CA GLN A 108 -32.57 -16.86 19.37
C GLN A 108 -31.13 -17.33 19.59
N PHE A 109 -30.87 -18.63 19.50
CA PHE A 109 -29.53 -19.22 19.63
C PHE A 109 -29.29 -20.28 18.56
N ILE A 110 -28.02 -20.39 18.16
CA ILE A 110 -27.49 -21.34 17.19
C ILE A 110 -26.20 -21.92 17.74
N TYR A 111 -26.03 -23.24 17.63
CA TYR A 111 -24.84 -23.95 18.11
C TYR A 111 -24.51 -25.13 17.20
N GLU A 112 -23.24 -25.32 16.84
CA GLU A 112 -22.76 -26.53 16.16
C GLU A 112 -22.22 -27.53 17.17
N ASP A 113 -22.68 -28.78 17.10
CA ASP A 113 -22.13 -29.88 17.89
C ASP A 113 -20.87 -30.50 17.25
N TRP A 114 -20.22 -31.43 17.95
CA TRP A 114 -19.01 -32.06 17.40
C TRP A 114 -19.23 -32.97 16.19
N GLN A 115 -20.49 -33.29 15.85
CA GLN A 115 -20.86 -34.07 14.68
C GLN A 115 -21.12 -33.16 13.46
N GLY A 116 -21.10 -31.83 13.65
CA GLY A 116 -21.38 -30.85 12.62
C GLY A 116 -22.87 -30.60 12.38
N CYS A 117 -23.74 -31.03 13.32
CA CYS A 117 -25.16 -30.69 13.28
C CYS A 117 -25.38 -29.30 13.87
N ILE A 118 -26.27 -28.53 13.23
CA ILE A 118 -26.56 -27.15 13.63
C ILE A 118 -27.84 -27.13 14.46
N TRP A 119 -27.71 -26.87 15.74
CA TRP A 119 -28.80 -26.84 16.72
C TRP A 119 -29.40 -25.44 16.85
N PHE A 120 -30.72 -25.40 16.95
CA PHE A 120 -31.51 -24.16 17.03
C PHE A 120 -32.36 -24.15 18.30
N GLY A 121 -32.42 -22.98 18.95
CA GLY A 121 -33.23 -22.73 20.13
C GLY A 121 -33.90 -21.36 20.07
N GLY A 122 -35.17 -21.30 20.45
CA GLY A 122 -35.94 -20.05 20.52
C GLY A 122 -37.42 -20.28 20.77
N THR A 123 -38.23 -19.26 20.54
CA THR A 123 -39.69 -19.35 20.75
C THR A 123 -40.33 -20.31 19.77
N ASN A 124 -40.97 -21.36 20.31
CA ASN A 124 -41.46 -22.52 19.55
C ASN A 124 -40.41 -23.18 18.63
N THR A 125 -39.13 -23.07 18.98
CA THR A 125 -38.02 -23.66 18.21
C THR A 125 -37.15 -24.53 19.13
N LEU A 126 -37.13 -25.82 18.84
CA LEU A 126 -36.19 -26.79 19.42
C LEU A 126 -35.91 -27.87 18.38
N GLY A 127 -34.69 -27.94 17.87
CA GLY A 127 -34.32 -28.91 16.86
C GLY A 127 -32.92 -28.68 16.29
N TYR A 128 -32.56 -29.44 15.27
CA TYR A 128 -31.27 -29.31 14.59
C TYR A 128 -31.35 -29.59 13.09
N TYR A 129 -30.36 -29.12 12.35
CA TYR A 129 -30.15 -29.43 10.94
C TYR A 129 -28.95 -30.37 10.79
N ASP A 130 -29.19 -31.54 10.21
CA ASP A 130 -28.19 -32.61 10.03
C ASP A 130 -27.33 -32.46 8.76
N GLY A 131 -27.53 -31.37 8.01
CA GLY A 131 -26.93 -31.17 6.69
C GLY A 131 -27.84 -31.56 5.53
N THR A 132 -28.97 -32.22 5.80
CA THR A 132 -29.97 -32.61 4.80
C THR A 132 -31.36 -32.07 5.11
N ALA A 133 -31.78 -32.10 6.37
CA ALA A 133 -33.09 -31.63 6.79
C ALA A 133 -33.11 -31.18 8.27
N PHE A 134 -34.04 -30.30 8.59
CA PHE A 134 -34.36 -29.87 9.94
C PHE A 134 -35.17 -30.97 10.66
N ARG A 135 -34.72 -31.31 11.87
CA ARG A 135 -35.33 -32.27 12.78
C ARG A 135 -35.99 -31.51 13.92
N ASP A 136 -37.33 -31.42 13.90
CA ASP A 136 -38.11 -30.81 14.97
C ASP A 136 -38.21 -31.75 16.18
N LEU A 137 -37.69 -31.32 17.33
CA LEU A 137 -37.64 -32.10 18.56
C LEU A 137 -38.77 -31.75 19.54
N ILE A 138 -39.61 -30.76 19.23
CA ILE A 138 -40.78 -30.42 20.06
C ILE A 138 -41.71 -31.64 20.27
N PRO A 139 -42.06 -32.43 19.25
CA PRO A 139 -42.89 -33.61 19.45
C PRO A 139 -42.28 -34.65 20.39
N LEU A 140 -40.95 -34.80 20.39
CA LEU A 140 -40.23 -35.70 21.30
C LEU A 140 -40.26 -35.17 22.74
N TYR A 141 -40.02 -33.87 22.92
CA TYR A 141 -40.10 -33.22 24.23
C TYR A 141 -41.50 -33.35 24.86
N LEU A 142 -42.55 -33.17 24.07
CA LEU A 142 -43.94 -33.27 24.52
C LEU A 142 -44.39 -34.69 24.91
N GLN A 143 -43.58 -35.73 24.67
CA GLN A 143 -43.86 -37.07 25.19
C GLN A 143 -43.69 -37.14 26.72
N HIS A 144 -42.84 -36.29 27.28
CA HIS A 144 -42.48 -36.29 28.70
C HIS A 144 -42.98 -35.04 29.45
N TYR A 145 -43.32 -33.96 28.75
CA TYR A 145 -43.72 -32.68 29.33
C TYR A 145 -44.98 -32.10 28.67
N GLU A 146 -45.81 -31.39 29.44
CA GLU A 146 -47.13 -30.91 28.98
C GLU A 146 -47.10 -29.74 27.99
N GLN A 147 -46.02 -28.95 27.99
CA GLN A 147 -45.87 -27.74 27.18
C GLN A 147 -44.50 -27.71 26.52
N PRO A 148 -44.32 -27.04 25.36
CA PRO A 148 -42.99 -26.86 24.78
C PRO A 148 -42.10 -26.04 25.73
N PRO A 149 -40.76 -26.10 25.58
CA PRO A 149 -39.84 -25.37 26.46
C PRO A 149 -40.04 -23.84 26.46
N SER A 150 -40.49 -23.32 25.31
CA SER A 150 -40.68 -21.89 25.07
C SER A 150 -42.00 -21.64 24.33
N PRO A 151 -43.15 -21.70 25.03
CA PRO A 151 -44.47 -21.51 24.41
C PRO A 151 -44.79 -20.05 24.09
N GLN A 152 -44.09 -19.11 24.74
CA GLN A 152 -44.33 -17.67 24.63
C GLN A 152 -43.02 -16.92 24.39
N TRP A 153 -43.13 -15.71 23.82
CA TRP A 153 -41.98 -14.85 23.51
C TRP A 153 -41.10 -14.52 24.72
N THR A 154 -41.66 -14.53 25.93
CA THR A 154 -40.97 -14.24 27.19
C THR A 154 -39.99 -15.34 27.62
N ASN A 155 -40.17 -16.56 27.11
CA ASN A 155 -39.48 -17.77 27.58
C ASN A 155 -38.29 -18.09 26.66
N GLN A 156 -37.43 -17.11 26.46
CA GLN A 156 -36.43 -17.13 25.38
C GLN A 156 -35.36 -18.21 25.61
N CYS A 157 -34.76 -18.70 24.52
CA CYS A 157 -33.54 -19.51 24.63
C CYS A 157 -32.35 -18.59 24.88
N TRP A 158 -31.57 -18.86 25.92
CA TRP A 158 -30.48 -18.02 26.42
C TRP A 158 -29.11 -18.72 26.38
N GLY A 159 -29.06 -19.90 25.75
CA GLY A 159 -27.83 -20.61 25.48
C GLY A 159 -28.09 -22.03 25.00
N ILE A 160 -27.17 -22.54 24.18
CA ILE A 160 -27.05 -23.95 23.81
C ILE A 160 -25.57 -24.30 23.94
N THR A 161 -25.25 -25.43 24.56
CA THR A 161 -23.86 -25.92 24.62
C THR A 161 -23.81 -27.44 24.74
N GLN A 162 -22.66 -28.05 24.45
CA GLN A 162 -22.46 -29.49 24.53
C GLN A 162 -21.37 -29.84 25.56
N ASP A 163 -21.72 -30.60 26.59
CA ASP A 163 -20.76 -31.10 27.59
C ASP A 163 -19.79 -32.14 27.00
N MET A 164 -18.77 -32.57 27.76
CA MET A 164 -17.74 -33.52 27.28
C MET A 164 -18.25 -34.96 27.06
N GLU A 165 -19.46 -35.29 27.53
CA GLU A 165 -20.10 -36.58 27.32
C GLU A 165 -20.94 -36.59 26.03
N GLY A 166 -21.13 -35.42 25.42
CA GLY A 166 -21.87 -35.22 24.18
C GLY A 166 -23.31 -34.79 24.40
N HIS A 167 -23.75 -34.57 25.64
CA HIS A 167 -25.09 -34.12 25.93
C HIS A 167 -25.26 -32.63 25.60
N LEU A 168 -26.42 -32.29 25.03
CA LEU A 168 -26.77 -30.92 24.66
C LEU A 168 -27.56 -30.26 25.78
N TRP A 169 -27.09 -29.11 26.23
CA TRP A 169 -27.68 -28.31 27.29
C TRP A 169 -28.36 -27.09 26.71
N TYR A 170 -29.60 -26.86 27.11
CA TYR A 170 -30.44 -25.74 26.72
C TYR A 170 -30.83 -24.91 27.93
N GLY A 171 -30.62 -23.60 27.80
CA GLY A 171 -31.11 -22.61 28.75
C GLY A 171 -32.42 -21.98 28.26
N PHE A 172 -33.55 -22.38 28.85
CA PHE A 172 -34.85 -21.71 28.70
C PHE A 172 -35.28 -21.17 30.08
N ASP A 173 -36.57 -21.03 30.35
CA ASP A 173 -37.11 -20.89 31.73
C ASP A 173 -36.75 -22.08 32.63
N TYR A 174 -36.28 -23.17 32.02
CA TYR A 174 -35.76 -24.35 32.68
C TYR A 174 -34.43 -24.74 32.05
N LEU A 175 -33.59 -25.39 32.85
CA LEU A 175 -32.39 -26.04 32.35
C LEU A 175 -32.76 -27.43 31.82
N ILE A 176 -32.55 -27.65 30.52
CA ILE A 176 -32.88 -28.90 29.83
C ILE A 176 -31.59 -29.52 29.30
N ARG A 177 -31.43 -30.83 29.46
CA ARG A 177 -30.36 -31.62 28.85
C ARG A 177 -30.94 -32.67 27.91
N PHE A 178 -30.36 -32.82 26.74
CA PHE A 178 -30.70 -33.82 25.74
C PHE A 178 -29.53 -34.79 25.57
N ASP A 179 -29.80 -36.08 25.73
CA ASP A 179 -28.77 -37.12 25.67
C ASP A 179 -28.63 -37.79 24.29
N GLY A 180 -29.47 -37.38 23.32
CA GLY A 180 -29.58 -38.01 22.00
C GLY A 180 -30.87 -38.80 21.80
N GLU A 181 -31.51 -39.24 22.89
CA GLU A 181 -32.75 -40.03 22.86
C GLU A 181 -33.89 -39.38 23.65
N SER A 182 -33.56 -38.75 24.78
CA SER A 182 -34.51 -38.24 25.76
C SER A 182 -34.11 -36.86 26.30
N PHE A 183 -35.12 -36.14 26.81
CA PHE A 183 -34.93 -34.85 27.46
C PHE A 183 -35.04 -35.02 28.98
N HIS A 184 -34.08 -34.45 29.69
CA HIS A 184 -34.09 -34.31 31.13
C HIS A 184 -34.21 -32.83 31.50
N ARG A 185 -35.10 -32.52 32.45
CA ARG A 185 -35.32 -31.17 32.96
C ARG A 185 -34.92 -31.15 34.42
N TYR A 186 -33.92 -30.35 34.76
CA TYR A 186 -33.39 -30.27 36.13
C TYR A 186 -34.34 -29.52 37.07
N ASP A 187 -34.36 -29.95 38.34
CA ASP A 187 -35.18 -29.39 39.41
C ASP A 187 -34.43 -29.32 40.78
N GLU A 188 -35.13 -28.86 41.83
CA GLU A 188 -34.55 -28.68 43.18
C GLU A 188 -34.12 -29.97 43.84
N GLU A 189 -34.76 -31.10 43.55
CA GLU A 189 -34.44 -32.39 44.18
C GLU A 189 -33.07 -32.90 43.71
N GLU A 190 -32.62 -32.45 42.54
CA GLU A 190 -31.30 -32.74 41.96
C GLU A 190 -30.21 -31.71 42.35
N GLY A 191 -30.52 -30.81 43.29
CA GLY A 191 -29.56 -29.83 43.82
C GLY A 191 -29.44 -28.55 43.00
N PHE A 192 -30.40 -28.26 42.11
CA PHE A 192 -30.44 -27.05 41.28
C PHE A 192 -31.69 -26.20 41.57
N PRO A 193 -31.58 -24.88 41.87
CA PRO A 193 -32.73 -24.09 42.34
C PRO A 193 -33.83 -23.92 41.28
N LEU A 194 -35.09 -24.15 41.66
CA LEU A 194 -36.28 -23.97 40.82
C LEU A 194 -36.74 -22.52 40.92
N ASP A 195 -36.65 -21.80 39.82
CA ASP A 195 -37.51 -20.65 39.63
C ASP A 195 -37.78 -20.45 38.14
N GLN A 196 -38.96 -19.92 37.82
CA GLN A 196 -39.37 -19.67 36.43
C GLN A 196 -38.65 -18.42 35.90
N SER A 197 -37.37 -18.58 35.56
CA SER A 197 -36.53 -17.50 35.02
C SER A 197 -35.56 -18.05 33.98
N ASN A 198 -35.29 -17.27 32.92
CA ASN A 198 -34.39 -17.68 31.85
C ASN A 198 -32.98 -18.03 32.39
N TYR A 199 -32.43 -19.17 31.97
CA TYR A 199 -31.07 -19.59 32.27
C TYR A 199 -30.14 -19.37 31.08
N ALA A 200 -29.03 -18.68 31.27
CA ALA A 200 -27.94 -18.64 30.30
C ALA A 200 -27.00 -19.83 30.53
N VAL A 201 -26.60 -20.50 29.44
CA VAL A 201 -25.67 -21.64 29.50
C VAL A 201 -24.50 -21.44 28.53
N GLY A 202 -23.33 -21.89 28.95
CA GLY A 202 -22.11 -21.88 28.14
C GLY A 202 -21.12 -22.92 28.66
N ARG A 203 -20.01 -23.13 27.96
CA ARG A 203 -19.00 -24.12 28.36
C ARG A 203 -17.60 -23.55 28.23
N ASP A 204 -16.75 -23.90 29.18
CA ASP A 204 -15.32 -23.58 29.12
C ASP A 204 -14.53 -24.61 28.29
N ARG A 205 -13.24 -24.35 28.07
CA ARG A 205 -12.36 -25.27 27.32
C ARG A 205 -12.06 -26.58 28.04
N THR A 206 -12.24 -26.61 29.36
CA THR A 206 -12.06 -27.83 30.15
C THR A 206 -13.29 -28.73 30.12
N GLY A 207 -14.39 -28.25 29.56
CA GLY A 207 -15.62 -29.02 29.38
C GLY A 207 -16.67 -28.79 30.45
N HIS A 208 -16.42 -27.91 31.43
CA HIS A 208 -17.40 -27.59 32.45
C HIS A 208 -18.51 -26.73 31.87
N VAL A 209 -19.76 -27.06 32.22
CA VAL A 209 -20.92 -26.28 31.81
C VAL A 209 -21.15 -25.20 32.86
N TRP A 210 -21.21 -23.96 32.41
CA TRP A 210 -21.53 -22.79 33.21
C TRP A 210 -23.00 -22.45 33.01
N ILE A 211 -23.71 -22.26 34.12
CA ILE A 211 -25.13 -21.94 34.12
C ILE A 211 -25.31 -20.71 34.97
N GLY A 212 -26.05 -19.73 34.47
CA GLY A 212 -26.40 -18.56 35.27
C GLY A 212 -27.83 -18.12 35.05
N ARG A 213 -28.38 -17.48 36.07
CA ARG A 213 -29.81 -17.20 36.16
C ARG A 213 -30.13 -15.73 35.89
N TYR A 214 -31.13 -15.47 35.06
CA TYR A 214 -31.65 -14.13 34.85
C TYR A 214 -32.31 -13.57 36.11
N GLY A 215 -32.06 -12.30 36.43
CA GLY A 215 -32.69 -11.63 37.58
C GLY A 215 -32.00 -11.87 38.93
N GLN A 216 -30.96 -12.72 38.99
CA GLN A 216 -30.20 -12.97 40.22
C GLN A 216 -28.74 -12.57 40.06
N ARG A 217 -28.27 -11.73 40.97
CA ARG A 217 -26.88 -11.26 41.02
C ARG A 217 -25.90 -12.33 41.52
N ASP A 218 -26.33 -13.26 42.36
CA ASP A 218 -25.52 -14.31 42.98
C ASP A 218 -25.83 -15.72 42.43
N GLY A 219 -26.39 -15.77 41.22
CA GLY A 219 -26.91 -16.99 40.59
C GLY A 219 -26.00 -17.54 39.50
N LEU A 220 -24.72 -17.81 39.80
CA LEU A 220 -23.80 -18.50 38.90
C LEU A 220 -23.45 -19.90 39.44
N TRP A 221 -23.53 -20.90 38.57
CA TRP A 221 -23.22 -22.29 38.84
C TRP A 221 -22.31 -22.87 37.78
N ARG A 222 -21.55 -23.89 38.19
CA ARG A 222 -20.69 -24.68 37.33
C ARG A 222 -21.04 -26.16 37.53
N TYR A 223 -21.36 -26.85 36.45
CA TYR A 223 -21.61 -28.29 36.45
C TYR A 223 -20.32 -29.02 36.09
N THR A 224 -19.81 -29.80 37.05
CA THR A 224 -18.56 -30.57 36.94
C THR A 224 -18.74 -31.92 37.61
N ASP A 225 -18.19 -32.98 37.01
CA ASP A 225 -18.20 -34.34 37.58
C ASP A 225 -19.61 -34.84 37.99
N GLY A 226 -20.64 -34.47 37.23
CA GLY A 226 -22.01 -34.88 37.48
C GLY A 226 -22.78 -34.03 38.49
N THR A 227 -22.16 -33.00 39.09
CA THR A 227 -22.75 -32.20 40.17
C THR A 227 -22.71 -30.69 39.92
N PHE A 228 -23.71 -29.98 40.44
CA PHE A 228 -23.75 -28.52 40.40
C PHE A 228 -22.98 -27.90 41.56
N HIS A 229 -22.04 -27.01 41.23
CA HIS A 229 -21.28 -26.22 42.20
C HIS A 229 -21.64 -24.74 42.07
N ARG A 230 -22.08 -24.13 43.16
CA ARG A 230 -22.33 -22.68 43.18
C ARG A 230 -21.02 -21.91 43.17
N VAL A 231 -20.93 -20.88 42.34
CA VAL A 231 -19.77 -19.99 42.24
C VAL A 231 -20.06 -18.71 43.01
N PRO A 232 -19.30 -18.39 44.08
CA PRO A 232 -19.57 -17.22 44.92
C PRO A 232 -19.04 -15.95 44.23
N VAL A 233 -19.84 -15.37 43.34
CA VAL A 233 -19.53 -14.11 42.64
C VAL A 233 -20.79 -13.26 42.52
N ASP A 234 -20.64 -11.94 42.67
CA ASP A 234 -21.70 -10.99 42.33
C ASP A 234 -21.56 -10.62 40.85
N LEU A 235 -22.57 -10.94 40.06
CA LEU A 235 -22.64 -10.65 38.64
C LEU A 235 -22.81 -9.15 38.34
N GLY A 236 -23.13 -8.33 39.34
CA GLY A 236 -23.35 -6.89 39.23
C GLY A 236 -24.67 -6.52 38.55
N GLY A 237 -25.23 -7.37 37.70
CA GLY A 237 -26.49 -7.16 37.01
C GLY A 237 -27.15 -8.45 36.55
N ASN A 238 -28.21 -8.34 35.77
CA ASN A 238 -28.87 -9.50 35.20
C ASN A 238 -27.98 -10.10 34.13
N LEU A 239 -27.55 -11.35 34.32
CA LEU A 239 -26.85 -12.12 33.31
C LEU A 239 -27.67 -12.16 32.02
N ARG A 240 -27.04 -12.15 30.86
CA ARG A 240 -27.69 -12.21 29.54
C ARG A 240 -27.08 -13.31 28.65
N LYS A 241 -25.77 -13.49 28.74
CA LYS A 241 -25.04 -14.48 27.94
C LYS A 241 -23.79 -14.96 28.66
N ILE A 242 -23.52 -16.26 28.55
CA ILE A 242 -22.27 -16.91 28.97
C ILE A 242 -21.58 -17.43 27.72
N GLN A 243 -20.29 -17.19 27.59
CA GLN A 243 -19.54 -17.56 26.40
C GLN A 243 -18.04 -17.57 26.66
N CYS A 244 -17.30 -18.21 25.76
CA CYS A 244 -15.87 -18.37 25.84
C CYS A 244 -15.20 -17.63 24.67
N ASP A 245 -14.12 -16.90 24.92
CA ASP A 245 -13.35 -16.22 23.87
C ASP A 245 -12.35 -17.17 23.16
N ARG A 246 -11.54 -16.62 22.23
CA ARG A 246 -10.56 -17.41 21.46
C ARG A 246 -9.36 -17.84 22.29
N GLU A 247 -9.16 -17.30 23.47
CA GLU A 247 -8.09 -17.70 24.38
C GLU A 247 -8.59 -18.70 25.44
N GLY A 248 -9.90 -18.82 25.61
CA GLY A 248 -10.53 -19.73 26.56
C GLY A 248 -11.11 -19.04 27.80
N ARG A 249 -11.09 -17.71 27.86
CA ARG A 249 -11.61 -16.94 28.98
C ARG A 249 -13.14 -17.01 28.95
N MET A 250 -13.73 -17.25 30.11
CA MET A 250 -15.18 -17.20 30.27
C MET A 250 -15.63 -15.76 30.47
N TRP A 251 -16.65 -15.35 29.74
CA TRP A 251 -17.28 -14.04 29.79
C TRP A 251 -18.75 -14.18 30.20
N PHE A 252 -19.19 -13.28 31.09
CA PHE A 252 -20.52 -13.24 31.66
C PHE A 252 -21.09 -11.84 31.40
N CYS A 253 -21.90 -11.72 30.34
CA CYS A 253 -22.47 -10.45 29.88
C CYS A 253 -23.69 -10.09 30.71
N THR A 254 -23.80 -8.85 31.20
CA THR A 254 -24.89 -8.45 32.11
C THR A 254 -25.56 -7.13 31.71
N SER A 255 -26.62 -6.76 32.43
CA SER A 255 -27.29 -5.46 32.27
C SER A 255 -26.56 -4.27 32.90
N GLU A 256 -25.49 -4.50 33.67
CA GLU A 256 -24.74 -3.45 34.39
C GLU A 256 -23.23 -3.50 34.11
N GLY A 257 -22.80 -4.30 33.14
CA GLY A 257 -21.43 -4.39 32.66
C GLY A 257 -21.15 -5.78 32.10
N VAL A 258 -19.91 -6.22 32.29
CA VAL A 258 -19.47 -7.56 31.93
C VAL A 258 -18.44 -8.07 32.92
N LEU A 259 -18.48 -9.35 33.23
CA LEU A 259 -17.46 -10.03 34.02
C LEU A 259 -16.72 -11.04 33.16
N TYR A 260 -15.48 -11.34 33.53
CA TYR A 260 -14.69 -12.40 32.95
C TYR A 260 -13.91 -13.16 34.01
N GLN A 261 -13.64 -14.42 33.75
CA GLN A 261 -12.91 -15.29 34.67
C GLN A 261 -11.41 -15.29 34.34
N ASN A 262 -10.58 -14.86 35.29
CA ASN A 262 -9.15 -15.13 35.32
C ASN A 262 -8.89 -16.41 36.15
N PRO A 263 -7.67 -17.00 36.09
CA PRO A 263 -7.35 -18.21 36.87
C PRO A 263 -7.64 -18.11 38.36
N ASP A 264 -7.35 -16.95 38.97
CA ASP A 264 -7.41 -16.76 40.43
C ASP A 264 -8.55 -15.84 40.90
N GLU A 265 -9.21 -15.10 39.99
CA GLU A 265 -10.23 -14.11 40.34
C GLU A 265 -11.20 -13.79 39.18
N PHE A 266 -12.26 -13.04 39.50
CA PHE A 266 -13.15 -12.45 38.50
C PHE A 266 -12.78 -10.99 38.27
N GLY A 267 -12.49 -10.63 37.02
CA GLY A 267 -12.39 -9.24 36.57
C GLY A 267 -13.68 -8.79 35.90
N GLY A 268 -13.83 -7.50 35.65
CA GLY A 268 -14.98 -6.98 34.93
C GLY A 268 -14.77 -5.56 34.39
N PHE A 269 -15.66 -5.18 33.47
CA PHE A 269 -15.78 -3.82 32.97
C PHE A 269 -17.17 -3.28 33.26
N THR A 270 -17.20 -2.12 33.88
CA THR A 270 -18.39 -1.34 34.20
C THR A 270 -18.24 0.08 33.63
N PRO A 271 -19.29 0.92 33.65
CA PRO A 271 -19.14 2.33 33.27
C PRO A 271 -18.07 3.08 34.08
N ALA A 272 -17.75 2.64 35.31
CA ALA A 272 -16.66 3.21 36.10
C ALA A 272 -15.27 2.92 35.50
N ASP A 273 -15.16 1.86 34.69
CA ASP A 273 -13.93 1.45 33.99
C ASP A 273 -13.83 2.03 32.57
N GLY A 274 -14.75 2.93 32.20
CA GLY A 274 -14.80 3.55 30.89
C GLY A 274 -15.66 2.80 29.86
N LEU A 275 -16.31 1.69 30.22
CA LEU A 275 -17.27 1.01 29.34
C LEU A 275 -18.41 1.99 28.98
N PRO A 276 -18.58 2.37 27.69
CA PRO A 276 -19.50 3.46 27.33
C PRO A 276 -20.98 3.14 27.59
N TYR A 277 -21.36 1.86 27.55
CA TYR A 277 -22.74 1.40 27.72
C TYR A 277 -22.82 0.21 28.68
N PRO A 278 -23.67 0.25 29.72
CA PRO A 278 -23.69 -0.77 30.77
C PRO A 278 -24.30 -2.10 30.33
N ILE A 279 -25.23 -2.11 29.37
CA ILE A 279 -25.92 -3.34 28.96
C ILE A 279 -25.11 -4.02 27.86
N VAL A 280 -24.50 -5.16 28.19
CA VAL A 280 -23.72 -5.98 27.25
C VAL A 280 -24.51 -7.25 26.93
N ASN A 281 -24.76 -7.49 25.64
CA ASN A 281 -25.44 -8.68 25.12
C ASN A 281 -24.47 -9.81 24.78
N ALA A 282 -23.31 -9.45 24.22
CA ALA A 282 -22.28 -10.39 23.82
C ALA A 282 -20.91 -9.69 23.81
N VAL A 283 -19.87 -10.47 24.07
CA VAL A 283 -18.46 -10.15 23.79
C VAL A 283 -17.96 -11.01 22.63
N PHE A 284 -17.08 -10.50 21.79
CA PHE A 284 -16.46 -11.29 20.74
C PHE A 284 -15.00 -10.91 20.65
N GLN A 285 -14.12 -11.92 20.67
CA GLN A 285 -12.70 -11.70 20.43
C GLN A 285 -12.43 -11.96 18.95
N ASP A 286 -11.93 -10.94 18.26
CA ASP A 286 -11.60 -11.03 16.84
C ASP A 286 -10.26 -11.75 16.60
N ARG A 287 -9.86 -11.85 15.32
CA ARG A 287 -8.57 -12.44 14.93
C ARG A 287 -7.34 -11.61 15.34
N GLU A 288 -7.51 -10.34 15.69
CA GLU A 288 -6.45 -9.47 16.19
C GLU A 288 -6.44 -9.39 17.73
N TYR A 289 -7.12 -10.34 18.39
CA TYR A 289 -7.26 -10.44 19.84
C TYR A 289 -7.87 -9.20 20.49
N GLN A 290 -8.59 -8.36 19.73
CA GLN A 290 -9.35 -7.25 20.28
C GLN A 290 -10.74 -7.72 20.72
N PHE A 291 -11.31 -7.02 21.69
CA PHE A 291 -12.60 -7.39 22.27
C PHE A 291 -13.69 -6.46 21.76
N TRP A 292 -14.71 -7.03 21.15
CA TRP A 292 -15.89 -6.34 20.68
C TRP A 292 -17.06 -6.63 21.60
N PHE A 293 -17.74 -5.59 22.05
CA PHE A 293 -18.89 -5.65 22.94
C PHE A 293 -20.14 -5.26 22.15
N ALA A 294 -21.06 -6.21 22.00
CA ALA A 294 -22.42 -5.96 21.53
C ALA A 294 -23.21 -5.31 22.67
N THR A 295 -23.62 -4.05 22.49
CA THR A 295 -24.30 -3.30 23.55
C THR A 295 -25.74 -3.01 23.19
N TRP A 296 -26.57 -2.81 24.22
CA TRP A 296 -27.95 -2.35 24.06
C TRP A 296 -28.05 -0.84 24.23
N GLY A 297 -28.21 -0.12 23.11
CA GLY A 297 -28.39 1.34 23.06
C GLY A 297 -27.17 2.10 22.55
N GLY A 298 -26.01 1.44 22.40
CA GLY A 298 -24.76 2.04 21.95
C GLY A 298 -24.19 1.49 20.64
N GLY A 299 -24.77 0.43 20.09
CA GLY A 299 -24.22 -0.28 18.93
C GLY A 299 -23.15 -1.29 19.34
N ALA A 300 -22.00 -1.26 18.68
CA ALA A 300 -20.87 -2.13 18.96
C ALA A 300 -19.71 -1.31 19.53
N VAL A 301 -19.05 -1.81 20.57
CA VAL A 301 -17.92 -1.13 21.19
C VAL A 301 -16.67 -2.00 21.06
N LEU A 302 -15.62 -1.46 20.48
CA LEU A 302 -14.30 -2.08 20.42
C LEU A 302 -13.49 -1.65 21.65
N TYR A 303 -12.89 -2.62 22.33
CA TYR A 303 -11.86 -2.44 23.34
C TYR A 303 -10.53 -2.93 22.81
N ASP A 304 -9.58 -2.02 22.73
CA ASP A 304 -8.20 -2.33 22.38
C ASP A 304 -7.33 -2.21 23.64
N ALA A 305 -6.95 -3.36 24.21
CA ALA A 305 -6.08 -3.46 25.39
C ALA A 305 -4.61 -3.08 25.08
N HIS A 306 -4.22 -3.03 23.81
CA HIS A 306 -2.85 -2.78 23.33
C HIS A 306 -2.77 -1.50 22.50
N SER A 307 -3.71 -0.59 22.67
CA SER A 307 -3.73 0.68 21.95
C SER A 307 -2.78 1.71 22.55
N ILE A 308 -2.63 2.80 21.79
CA ILE A 308 -1.92 4.01 22.18
C ILE A 308 -2.63 4.65 23.38
N GLY A 309 -2.02 4.53 24.56
CA GLY A 309 -2.55 5.07 25.82
C GLY A 309 -1.89 6.41 26.15
N LEU A 310 -2.68 7.43 26.51
CA LEU A 310 -2.14 8.69 27.02
C LEU A 310 -1.87 8.55 28.52
N PHE A 311 -0.61 8.65 28.91
CA PHE A 311 -0.16 8.78 30.28
C PHE A 311 0.24 10.23 30.51
N ASP A 312 -0.57 10.97 31.26
CA ASP A 312 -0.26 12.35 31.58
C ASP A 312 0.29 12.42 33.00
N PRO A 313 1.63 12.38 33.21
CA PRO A 313 2.22 12.65 34.52
C PRO A 313 1.87 14.08 35.00
N GLY A 314 1.44 14.95 34.08
CA GLY A 314 1.12 16.36 34.25
C GLY A 314 -0.37 16.72 34.35
N LYS A 315 -1.32 15.79 34.51
CA LYS A 315 -2.69 16.18 34.93
C LYS A 315 -2.70 16.94 36.28
N ASN A 316 -1.57 16.93 36.99
CA ASN A 316 -1.23 17.79 38.15
C ASN A 316 0.09 18.59 37.97
N SER A 317 0.59 18.79 36.74
CA SER A 317 1.70 19.70 36.44
C SER A 317 1.18 21.14 36.46
N PRO A 318 1.71 22.03 37.32
CA PRO A 318 1.22 23.40 37.44
C PRO A 318 1.70 24.34 36.32
N GLU A 319 2.61 23.91 35.45
CA GLU A 319 3.32 24.76 34.49
C GLU A 319 3.14 24.22 33.06
N GLY A 320 2.20 24.81 32.32
CA GLY A 320 1.69 24.33 31.03
C GLY A 320 2.63 24.45 29.82
N ASP A 321 3.95 24.54 30.02
CA ASP A 321 4.95 24.77 28.95
C ASP A 321 6.20 23.85 29.07
N SER A 322 6.10 22.70 29.74
CA SER A 322 7.24 21.76 29.90
C SER A 322 7.20 20.63 28.87
N GLU A 323 8.34 20.37 28.22
CA GLU A 323 8.53 19.29 27.25
C GLU A 323 9.34 18.15 27.87
N ILE A 324 9.06 16.91 27.46
CA ILE A 324 9.87 15.75 27.86
C ILE A 324 11.18 15.80 27.08
N SER A 325 12.30 15.93 27.78
CA SER A 325 13.63 16.09 27.20
C SER A 325 14.40 14.78 27.10
N GLN A 326 14.28 13.90 28.10
CA GLN A 326 15.03 12.65 28.15
C GLN A 326 14.27 11.57 28.93
N MET A 327 14.45 10.31 28.54
CA MET A 327 13.89 9.15 29.23
C MET A 327 14.90 8.02 29.31
N LEU A 328 14.93 7.31 30.44
CA LEU A 328 15.80 6.16 30.66
C LEU A 328 15.16 5.20 31.66
N GLN A 329 15.13 3.90 31.35
CA GLN A 329 14.85 2.86 32.34
C GLN A 329 16.15 2.34 32.94
N ASP A 330 16.29 2.43 34.27
CA ASP A 330 17.51 1.99 34.95
C ASP A 330 17.55 0.46 35.22
N ARG A 331 18.65 -0.06 35.77
CA ARG A 331 18.79 -1.48 36.13
C ARG A 331 17.82 -1.93 37.23
N ARG A 332 17.24 -1.03 37.99
CA ARG A 332 16.28 -1.32 39.08
C ARG A 332 14.85 -1.43 38.55
N GLY A 333 14.60 -0.98 37.33
CA GLY A 333 13.31 -1.05 36.65
C GLY A 333 12.58 0.29 36.61
N ASP A 334 13.12 1.31 37.29
CA ASP A 334 12.51 2.63 37.34
C ASP A 334 12.69 3.37 36.01
N ILE A 335 11.61 3.97 35.52
CA ILE A 335 11.65 4.86 34.36
C ILE A 335 11.80 6.29 34.86
N TRP A 336 12.92 6.91 34.49
CA TRP A 336 13.24 8.30 34.78
C TRP A 336 12.85 9.19 33.60
N ILE A 337 12.13 10.28 33.87
CA ILE A 337 11.58 11.19 32.86
C ILE A 337 12.03 12.61 33.18
N GLY A 338 12.90 13.15 32.33
CA GLY A 338 13.38 14.53 32.40
C GLY A 338 12.42 15.49 31.73
N PHE A 339 12.23 16.66 32.33
CA PHE A 339 11.47 17.77 31.77
C PHE A 339 12.37 18.99 31.58
N SER A 340 12.13 19.72 30.49
CA SER A 340 12.80 20.97 30.19
C SER A 340 11.82 22.03 29.68
N SER A 341 12.19 23.30 29.79
CA SER A 341 11.46 24.40 29.17
C SER A 341 12.24 24.94 27.96
N PRO A 342 11.60 25.07 26.78
CA PRO A 342 12.25 25.63 25.59
C PRO A 342 12.66 27.10 25.78
N PHE A 343 12.14 27.78 26.81
CA PHE A 343 12.49 29.16 27.15
C PHE A 343 13.42 29.28 28.35
N LEU A 344 13.96 28.17 28.87
CA LEU A 344 14.84 28.12 30.04
C LEU A 344 14.21 28.84 31.27
N SER A 345 12.89 28.75 31.42
CA SER A 345 12.20 29.21 32.63
C SER A 345 12.52 28.27 33.79
N LEU A 346 12.67 28.80 35.01
CA LEU A 346 12.89 28.00 36.22
C LEU A 346 11.76 26.97 36.39
N THR A 347 12.04 25.68 36.14
CA THR A 347 11.06 24.61 36.41
C THR A 347 11.40 23.93 37.72
N THR A 348 10.46 23.95 38.67
CA THR A 348 10.64 23.30 39.99
C THR A 348 10.39 21.79 39.95
N LYS A 349 9.85 21.28 38.83
CA LYS A 349 9.54 19.86 38.57
C LYS A 349 10.24 19.38 37.30
N SER A 350 11.57 19.26 37.37
CA SER A 350 12.42 18.91 36.22
C SER A 350 12.65 17.40 36.04
N LEU A 351 12.21 16.56 36.98
CA LEU A 351 12.37 15.11 36.92
C LEU A 351 11.14 14.39 37.52
N ALA A 352 10.72 13.31 36.88
CA ALA A 352 9.76 12.35 37.43
C ALA A 352 10.33 10.92 37.37
N ARG A 353 9.85 10.07 38.28
CA ARG A 353 10.15 8.65 38.36
C ARG A 353 8.87 7.84 38.28
N PHE A 354 8.90 6.73 37.55
CA PHE A 354 7.82 5.75 37.48
C PHE A 354 8.35 4.37 37.89
N ASN A 355 7.70 3.76 38.88
CA ASN A 355 8.09 2.49 39.50
C ASN A 355 7.08 1.37 39.22
N ASP A 356 6.58 1.30 37.98
CA ASP A 356 5.53 0.40 37.48
C ASP A 356 4.12 0.63 38.05
N GLU A 357 3.98 1.19 39.25
CA GLU A 357 2.67 1.46 39.86
C GLU A 357 2.29 2.94 39.86
N HIS A 358 3.22 3.85 40.14
CA HIS A 358 2.92 5.28 40.36
C HIS A 358 3.99 6.21 39.79
N PHE A 359 3.56 7.41 39.38
CA PHE A 359 4.45 8.51 39.02
C PHE A 359 4.70 9.40 40.24
N GLU A 360 5.96 9.70 40.51
CA GLU A 360 6.38 10.68 41.51
C GLU A 360 7.31 11.74 40.90
N PHE A 361 7.06 13.01 41.21
CA PHE A 361 7.98 14.09 40.86
C PHE A 361 9.11 14.14 41.89
N VAL A 362 10.34 14.26 41.40
CA VAL A 362 11.55 14.40 42.21
C VAL A 362 12.02 15.85 42.10
N GLY A 363 12.23 16.50 43.24
CA GLY A 363 12.59 17.93 43.29
C GLY A 363 13.47 18.31 44.48
N ALA A 364 13.58 19.61 44.73
CA ALA A 364 14.55 20.19 45.69
C ALA A 364 14.40 19.65 47.12
N GLU A 365 13.20 19.25 47.53
CA GLU A 365 12.95 18.63 48.84
C GLU A 365 13.70 17.29 49.04
N GLN A 366 14.06 16.62 47.94
CA GLN A 366 14.83 15.37 47.92
C GLN A 366 16.32 15.60 47.59
N GLY A 367 16.78 16.86 47.57
CA GLY A 367 18.18 17.22 47.31
C GLY A 367 18.56 17.38 45.83
N LEU A 368 17.57 17.49 44.94
CA LEU A 368 17.77 17.63 43.49
C LEU A 368 17.20 18.96 42.97
N ASP A 369 18.04 19.83 42.41
CA ASP A 369 17.62 21.07 41.74
C ASP A 369 18.35 21.22 40.41
N LEU A 370 17.78 20.63 39.35
CA LEU A 370 18.37 20.65 38.01
C LEU A 370 18.04 21.93 37.22
N ASN A 371 17.05 22.73 37.66
CA ASN A 371 16.34 23.76 36.87
C ASN A 371 15.62 23.21 35.61
N SER A 372 16.31 22.47 34.75
CA SER A 372 15.78 21.68 33.63
C SER A 372 16.67 20.45 33.48
N CYS A 373 16.06 19.29 33.20
CA CYS A 373 16.82 18.08 32.94
C CYS A 373 17.12 18.00 31.44
N PHE A 374 18.39 17.84 31.07
CA PHE A 374 18.81 17.72 29.67
C PHE A 374 19.43 16.37 29.36
N ALA A 375 20.04 15.71 30.35
CA ALA A 375 20.65 14.39 30.17
C ALA A 375 20.35 13.48 31.35
N ILE A 376 20.12 12.20 31.05
CA ILE A 376 19.98 11.10 32.01
C ILE A 376 20.82 9.95 31.47
N TYR A 377 21.67 9.37 32.31
CA TYR A 377 22.56 8.28 31.94
C TYR A 377 22.78 7.34 33.14
N GLU A 378 22.71 6.03 32.93
CA GLU A 378 23.08 5.04 33.96
C GLU A 378 24.49 4.50 33.69
N ASP A 379 25.36 4.59 34.70
CA ASP A 379 26.74 4.10 34.59
C ASP A 379 26.87 2.58 34.79
N ARG A 380 28.09 2.07 34.60
CA ARG A 380 28.39 0.64 34.81
C ARG A 380 28.16 0.15 36.22
N ASP A 381 28.28 1.01 37.21
CA ASP A 381 28.08 0.70 38.63
C ASP A 381 26.59 0.68 39.01
N GLY A 382 25.71 1.18 38.12
CA GLY A 382 24.27 1.25 38.32
C GLY A 382 23.83 2.49 39.09
N ASP A 383 24.67 3.53 39.12
CA ASP A 383 24.30 4.87 39.57
C ASP A 383 23.68 5.63 38.38
N VAL A 384 22.60 6.37 38.64
CA VAL A 384 21.91 7.17 37.62
C VAL A 384 22.38 8.61 37.72
N TRP A 385 22.88 9.16 36.62
CA TRP A 385 23.42 10.51 36.51
C TRP A 385 22.44 11.43 35.79
N PHE A 386 22.27 12.64 36.31
CA PHE A 386 21.35 13.65 35.80
C PHE A 386 22.11 14.94 35.52
N GLY A 387 22.05 15.38 34.26
CA GLY A 387 22.60 16.64 33.79
C GLY A 387 21.49 17.69 33.65
N GLY A 388 21.74 18.89 34.16
CA GLY A 388 20.80 19.99 34.08
C GLY A 388 21.47 21.36 34.00
N GLY A 389 20.64 22.41 34.00
CA GLY A 389 21.10 23.80 33.99
C GLY A 389 21.92 24.20 35.23
N ASN A 390 21.80 23.45 36.32
CA ASN A 390 22.54 23.65 37.58
C ASN A 390 23.64 22.59 37.80
N GLY A 391 24.12 21.93 36.73
CA GLY A 391 25.25 21.01 36.79
C GLY A 391 24.87 19.53 36.81
N LEU A 392 25.65 18.72 37.53
CA LEU A 392 25.61 17.24 37.50
C LEU A 392 25.24 16.64 38.86
N PHE A 393 24.25 15.75 38.85
CA PHE A 393 23.77 15.02 40.03
C PHE A 393 23.83 13.51 39.80
N ARG A 394 23.92 12.76 40.89
CA ARG A 394 24.01 11.30 40.90
C ARG A 394 23.02 10.69 41.88
N TYR A 395 22.34 9.62 41.50
CA TYR A 395 21.47 8.81 42.34
C TYR A 395 22.06 7.41 42.52
N ASP A 396 22.40 7.08 43.75
CA ASP A 396 23.03 5.80 44.10
C ASP A 396 22.02 4.71 44.50
N GLY A 397 20.72 5.04 44.52
CA GLY A 397 19.64 4.15 44.98
C GLY A 397 19.18 4.38 46.40
N GLN A 398 19.92 5.16 47.18
CA GLN A 398 19.50 5.62 48.50
C GLN A 398 19.16 7.12 48.48
N GLY A 399 19.86 7.92 47.69
CA GLY A 399 19.59 9.36 47.60
C GLY A 399 20.32 10.07 46.47
N PHE A 400 20.00 11.36 46.32
CA PHE A 400 20.64 12.25 45.34
C PHE A 400 21.87 12.93 45.92
N HIS A 401 22.92 13.01 45.12
CA HIS A 401 24.19 13.64 45.45
C HIS A 401 24.59 14.60 44.34
N SER A 402 24.88 15.86 44.67
CA SER A 402 25.52 16.77 43.73
C SER A 402 26.97 16.32 43.51
N ALA A 403 27.31 16.00 42.27
CA ALA A 403 28.66 15.60 41.88
C ALA A 403 29.51 16.81 41.47
N ALA A 404 28.86 17.86 40.98
CA ALA A 404 29.45 19.18 40.81
C ALA A 404 28.37 20.27 40.85
N SER A 405 28.47 21.16 41.83
CA SER A 405 27.71 22.42 41.91
C SER A 405 28.50 23.48 41.15
N PHE A 406 28.24 23.60 39.85
CA PHE A 406 28.71 24.77 39.12
C PHE A 406 27.61 25.83 39.24
N ASP A 407 27.88 26.92 39.96
CA ASP A 407 26.99 28.08 39.94
C ASP A 407 26.87 28.69 38.52
N GLU A 408 27.67 28.20 37.55
CA GLU A 408 27.92 28.81 36.24
C GLU A 408 28.15 27.79 35.08
N VAL A 409 27.80 26.49 35.19
CA VAL A 409 28.00 25.51 34.07
C VAL A 409 26.83 24.51 33.98
N GLY A 410 26.22 24.40 32.79
CA GLY A 410 25.18 23.43 32.48
C GLY A 410 25.72 22.16 31.82
N VAL A 411 25.04 21.03 32.02
CA VAL A 411 25.39 19.74 31.41
C VAL A 411 24.26 19.30 30.46
N SER A 412 24.57 19.16 29.17
CA SER A 412 23.59 18.81 28.11
C SER A 412 23.62 17.35 27.71
N ALA A 413 24.77 16.70 27.85
CA ALA A 413 24.98 15.34 27.39
C ALA A 413 25.91 14.58 28.35
N ILE A 414 25.63 13.31 28.55
CA ILE A 414 26.41 12.41 29.41
C ILE A 414 26.61 11.10 28.65
N ALA A 415 27.85 10.63 28.60
CA ALA A 415 28.20 9.29 28.12
C ALA A 415 29.30 8.70 29.00
N GLU A 416 29.57 7.40 28.88
CA GLU A 416 30.65 6.73 29.60
C GLU A 416 31.57 6.02 28.61
N ASP A 417 32.87 6.15 28.83
CA ASP A 417 33.88 5.49 28.00
C ASP A 417 34.12 4.02 28.36
N GLN A 418 35.05 3.39 27.65
CA GLN A 418 35.38 1.99 27.91
C GLN A 418 36.07 1.74 29.26
N GLU A 419 36.66 2.77 29.85
CA GLU A 419 37.39 2.72 31.12
C GLU A 419 36.51 3.10 32.32
N GLY A 420 35.23 3.44 32.09
CA GLY A 420 34.28 3.88 33.10
C GLY A 420 34.39 5.36 33.44
N GLN A 421 34.99 6.17 32.57
CA GLN A 421 35.09 7.62 32.75
C GLN A 421 33.91 8.29 32.07
N LEU A 422 33.24 9.20 32.78
CA LEU A 422 32.14 9.97 32.21
C LEU A 422 32.66 11.04 31.28
N ILE A 423 32.04 11.17 30.11
CA ILE A 423 32.24 12.24 29.14
C ILE A 423 31.02 13.15 29.21
N LEU A 424 31.26 14.44 29.43
CA LEU A 424 30.21 15.43 29.62
C LEU A 424 30.27 16.48 28.52
N GLY A 425 29.12 16.75 27.90
CA GLY A 425 28.91 17.94 27.09
C GLY A 425 28.49 19.09 28.01
N GLN A 426 29.24 20.19 27.96
CA GLN A 426 29.07 21.33 28.86
C GLN A 426 28.94 22.64 28.10
N TRP A 427 28.20 23.57 28.68
CA TRP A 427 28.19 24.98 28.30
C TRP A 427 28.31 25.86 29.56
N GLU A 428 29.04 26.97 29.46
CA GLU A 428 29.13 27.93 30.57
C GLU A 428 27.83 28.76 30.61
N ASN A 429 27.30 28.94 31.81
CA ASN A 429 26.12 29.72 32.12
C ASN A 429 26.59 31.12 32.54
N GLY A 430 26.45 32.12 31.66
CA GLY A 430 26.96 33.47 31.90
C GLY A 430 26.48 34.07 33.23
N THR A 431 27.40 34.64 34.01
CA THR A 431 27.21 35.25 35.34
C THR A 431 26.22 36.43 35.46
N THR A 432 25.47 36.78 34.41
CA THR A 432 24.55 37.93 34.41
C THR A 432 23.10 37.51 34.17
N LYS A 433 22.21 37.90 35.10
CA LYS A 433 20.73 37.70 35.06
C LYS A 433 20.01 38.47 33.92
N LYS A 434 20.64 38.73 32.78
CA LYS A 434 20.02 39.38 31.62
C LYS A 434 20.04 38.47 30.40
N ARG A 435 18.85 38.27 29.84
CA ARG A 435 18.49 37.35 28.75
C ARG A 435 19.29 37.51 27.45
N GLU A 436 19.94 38.65 27.27
CA GLU A 436 20.63 39.06 26.04
C GLU A 436 22.15 38.80 26.06
N GLU A 437 22.73 38.40 27.21
CA GLU A 437 24.18 38.18 27.40
C GLU A 437 24.54 36.77 27.92
N LEU A 438 23.56 35.87 28.08
CA LEU A 438 23.72 34.52 28.61
C LEU A 438 24.58 33.57 27.74
N PHE A 439 24.89 33.95 26.49
CA PHE A 439 25.30 33.02 25.44
C PHE A 439 26.63 33.37 24.74
N ALA A 440 27.60 33.88 25.49
CA ALA A 440 28.91 34.30 24.99
C ALA A 440 30.06 33.31 25.30
N SER A 441 29.72 32.07 25.70
CA SER A 441 30.65 31.14 26.34
C SER A 441 31.00 29.93 25.46
N PRO A 442 32.22 29.35 25.64
CA PRO A 442 32.72 28.27 24.80
C PRO A 442 32.00 26.95 25.06
N LEU A 443 31.82 26.16 24.00
CA LEU A 443 31.30 24.79 24.11
C LEU A 443 32.42 23.84 24.47
N GLN A 444 32.19 22.97 25.46
CA GLN A 444 33.23 22.10 25.99
C GLN A 444 32.79 20.64 26.08
N ILE A 445 33.74 19.73 25.85
CA ILE A 445 33.62 18.31 26.20
C ILE A 445 34.70 17.98 27.22
N VAL A 446 34.29 17.35 28.33
CA VAL A 446 35.13 17.16 29.51
C VAL A 446 35.02 15.73 30.04
N TYR A 447 36.16 15.11 30.37
CA TYR A 447 36.19 13.86 31.14
C TYR A 447 36.01 14.15 32.64
N HIS A 448 35.13 13.42 33.30
CA HIS A 448 34.99 13.40 34.75
C HIS A 448 35.60 12.12 35.34
N ARG A 449 36.66 12.29 36.15
CA ARG A 449 37.37 11.19 36.82
C ARG A 449 37.66 11.53 38.28
N GLY A 450 37.02 10.82 39.21
CA GLY A 450 37.31 10.94 40.65
C GLY A 450 37.15 12.37 41.22
N GLY A 451 36.18 13.14 40.71
CA GLY A 451 35.95 14.53 41.11
C GLY A 451 36.83 15.56 40.38
N GLN A 452 37.65 15.14 39.42
CA GLN A 452 38.43 16.03 38.55
C GLN A 452 37.87 16.06 37.13
N PHE A 453 38.02 17.22 36.48
CA PHE A 453 37.52 17.51 35.14
C PHE A 453 38.69 17.79 34.20
N GLN A 454 38.77 17.08 33.07
CA GLN A 454 39.79 17.27 32.04
C GLN A 454 39.16 17.68 30.71
N LEU A 455 39.49 18.87 30.22
CA LEU A 455 39.02 19.40 28.93
C LEU A 455 39.58 18.59 27.75
N VAL A 456 38.70 18.20 26.83
CA VAL A 456 39.01 17.39 25.63
C VAL A 456 38.78 18.19 24.35
N PHE A 457 37.70 18.96 24.32
CA PHE A 457 37.32 19.82 23.20
C PHE A 457 36.84 21.15 23.76
N GLU A 458 37.23 22.23 23.08
CA GLU A 458 36.71 23.57 23.32
C GLU A 458 36.49 24.25 21.98
N GLU A 459 35.29 24.76 21.75
CA GLU A 459 34.97 25.57 20.58
C GLU A 459 34.88 27.06 20.97
N GLU A 460 35.82 27.86 20.49
CA GLU A 460 35.88 29.30 20.78
C GLU A 460 35.02 30.17 19.84
N GLU A 461 34.44 29.59 18.77
CA GLU A 461 33.77 30.33 17.70
C GLU A 461 32.35 30.80 18.08
N LYS A 462 32.19 32.13 18.16
CA LYS A 462 31.04 32.87 18.71
C LYS A 462 29.93 33.18 17.69
N GLU A 463 29.67 32.31 16.72
CA GLU A 463 28.76 32.64 15.61
C GLU A 463 27.27 32.41 15.89
N ASP A 464 26.89 31.37 16.66
CA ASP A 464 25.48 31.10 17.03
C ASP A 464 25.35 30.86 18.55
N PRO A 465 24.68 31.76 19.31
CA PRO A 465 24.53 31.66 20.76
C PRO A 465 23.64 30.48 21.22
N PHE A 466 22.96 29.79 20.30
CA PHE A 466 22.05 28.69 20.61
C PHE A 466 22.67 27.30 20.42
N ASN A 467 23.96 27.24 20.08
CA ASN A 467 24.65 25.96 19.91
C ASN A 467 24.92 25.28 21.27
N HIS A 468 24.85 23.96 21.29
CA HIS A 468 25.20 23.12 22.42
C HIS A 468 25.68 21.74 21.94
N ILE A 469 26.35 20.99 22.82
CA ILE A 469 26.62 19.57 22.57
C ILE A 469 25.34 18.79 22.85
N GLY A 470 24.68 18.28 21.82
CA GLY A 470 23.35 17.65 21.93
C GLY A 470 23.44 16.20 22.42
N THR A 471 23.96 15.33 21.57
CA THR A 471 24.08 13.88 21.82
C THR A 471 25.55 13.50 21.85
N LEU A 472 25.94 12.61 22.77
CA LEU A 472 27.28 12.00 22.87
C LEU A 472 27.18 10.48 22.76
N ILE A 473 27.97 9.88 21.87
CA ILE A 473 28.03 8.41 21.69
C ILE A 473 29.48 7.96 21.75
N VAL A 474 29.79 6.96 22.57
CA VAL A 474 31.12 6.36 22.63
C VAL A 474 31.16 5.04 21.87
N ARG A 475 32.08 4.93 20.92
CA ARG A 475 32.30 3.73 20.09
C ARG A 475 33.36 2.80 20.67
N ARG A 476 33.44 1.59 20.11
CA ARG A 476 34.34 0.53 20.60
C ARG A 476 35.85 0.81 20.50
N ASN A 477 36.28 1.85 19.79
CA ASN A 477 37.69 2.14 19.51
C ASN A 477 38.24 3.37 20.27
N ARG A 478 37.74 3.69 21.47
CA ARG A 478 38.06 4.94 22.21
C ARG A 478 37.75 6.22 21.43
N GLU A 479 36.91 6.10 20.41
CA GLU A 479 36.36 7.18 19.64
C GLU A 479 35.02 7.59 20.26
N PHE A 480 34.72 8.88 20.26
CA PHE A 480 33.36 9.34 20.53
C PHE A 480 32.89 10.28 19.44
N TRP A 481 31.58 10.27 19.24
CA TRP A 481 30.87 11.13 18.31
C TRP A 481 29.96 12.05 19.09
N PHE A 482 29.76 13.25 18.56
CA PHE A 482 28.91 14.24 19.17
C PHE A 482 28.16 15.06 18.13
N SER A 483 26.92 15.45 18.45
CA SER A 483 26.22 16.45 17.66
C SER A 483 26.51 17.84 18.22
N VAL A 484 26.71 18.80 17.32
CA VAL A 484 26.69 20.21 17.68
C VAL A 484 25.29 20.72 17.31
N GLY A 485 24.37 20.56 18.25
CA GLY A 485 22.97 20.92 18.11
C GLY A 485 22.77 22.43 18.19
N THR A 486 21.65 22.91 17.66
CA THR A 486 21.22 24.32 17.82
C THR A 486 19.75 24.37 18.20
N HIS A 487 19.41 25.15 19.23
CA HIS A 487 18.01 25.45 19.57
C HIS A 487 17.41 26.52 18.65
N ASN A 488 18.20 27.12 17.76
CA ASN A 488 17.73 28.07 16.77
C ASN A 488 17.28 27.33 15.49
N PRO A 489 15.98 27.25 15.20
CA PRO A 489 15.49 26.61 13.97
C PRO A 489 15.97 27.32 12.69
N PHE A 490 16.43 28.58 12.80
CA PHE A 490 16.94 29.38 11.69
C PHE A 490 18.48 29.49 11.65
N GLY A 491 19.19 28.83 12.57
CA GLY A 491 20.65 28.78 12.58
C GLY A 491 21.21 27.95 11.42
N SER A 492 22.50 28.09 11.13
CA SER A 492 23.16 27.28 10.09
C SER A 492 23.48 25.85 10.55
N GLY A 493 23.53 25.61 11.87
CA GLY A 493 24.00 24.34 12.46
C GLY A 493 25.49 24.09 12.20
N LYS A 494 26.09 23.15 12.94
CA LYS A 494 27.52 22.82 12.81
C LYS A 494 27.81 21.34 12.47
N GLY A 495 26.76 20.53 12.28
CA GLY A 495 26.89 19.14 11.89
C GLY A 495 27.27 18.24 13.06
N ILE A 496 28.13 17.26 12.79
CA ILE A 496 28.58 16.26 13.77
C ILE A 496 30.10 16.27 13.90
N GLY A 497 30.58 16.04 15.12
CA GLY A 497 31.99 15.89 15.42
C GLY A 497 32.34 14.44 15.77
N ARG A 498 33.55 14.06 15.39
CA ARG A 498 34.19 12.79 15.72
C ARG A 498 35.50 13.09 16.40
N TRP A 499 35.75 12.51 17.57
CA TRP A 499 37.02 12.61 18.27
C TRP A 499 37.69 11.25 18.35
N HIS A 500 38.97 11.18 18.01
CA HIS A 500 39.82 10.01 18.23
C HIS A 500 41.14 10.45 18.90
N PRO A 501 41.71 9.68 19.85
CA PRO A 501 42.92 10.06 20.57
C PRO A 501 44.13 10.32 19.66
N GLU A 502 44.20 9.63 18.51
CA GLU A 502 45.33 9.75 17.57
C GLU A 502 45.07 10.78 16.45
N ASP A 503 43.81 10.95 16.02
CA ASP A 503 43.46 11.79 14.86
C ASP A 503 42.98 13.19 15.25
N GLY A 504 42.67 13.41 16.52
CA GLY A 504 42.01 14.61 16.99
C GLY A 504 40.54 14.67 16.59
N ILE A 505 40.04 15.89 16.34
CA ILE A 505 38.64 16.14 16.01
C ILE A 505 38.47 16.31 14.51
N PHE A 506 37.46 15.65 13.97
CA PHE A 506 36.99 15.84 12.61
C PHE A 506 35.51 16.23 12.63
N LEU A 507 35.14 17.24 11.85
CA LEU A 507 33.77 17.70 11.71
C LEU A 507 33.21 17.26 10.35
N TYR A 508 32.01 16.69 10.36
CA TYR A 508 31.26 16.36 9.15
C TYR A 508 30.09 17.32 8.99
N THR A 509 29.94 17.82 7.78
CA THR A 509 28.91 18.80 7.41
C THR A 509 28.23 18.39 6.10
N VAL A 510 27.32 19.23 5.60
CA VAL A 510 26.66 19.03 4.31
C VAL A 510 27.66 18.88 3.15
N SER A 511 28.85 19.49 3.22
CA SER A 511 29.87 19.30 2.18
C SER A 511 30.43 17.87 2.13
N ASP A 512 30.31 17.12 3.21
CA ASP A 512 30.82 15.75 3.35
C ASP A 512 29.77 14.69 3.01
N GLY A 513 28.52 15.10 2.75
CA GLY A 513 27.39 14.23 2.38
C GLY A 513 26.27 14.16 3.42
N LEU A 514 26.44 14.78 4.59
CA LEU A 514 25.38 14.93 5.59
C LEU A 514 24.19 15.71 4.99
N LEU A 515 22.96 15.33 5.33
CA LEU A 515 21.78 15.97 4.72
C LEU A 515 21.55 17.42 5.18
N ASP A 516 21.82 17.69 6.46
CA ASP A 516 21.70 19.02 7.08
C ASP A 516 22.61 19.12 8.31
N ASN A 517 23.22 20.28 8.52
CA ASN A 517 24.10 20.58 9.64
C ASN A 517 23.34 20.78 10.97
N ARG A 518 22.01 20.93 10.92
CA ARG A 518 21.17 21.03 12.11
C ARG A 518 20.77 19.63 12.57
N VAL A 519 21.57 19.09 13.47
CA VAL A 519 21.45 17.73 14.00
C VAL A 519 20.68 17.78 15.32
N ALA A 520 19.65 16.95 15.42
CA ALA A 520 18.85 16.81 16.63
C ALA A 520 19.36 15.65 17.51
N ASP A 521 19.71 14.53 16.89
CA ASP A 521 20.10 13.32 17.61
C ASP A 521 21.03 12.41 16.80
N LEU A 522 21.72 11.52 17.49
CA LEU A 522 22.64 10.52 16.94
C LEU A 522 22.31 9.15 17.51
N LEU A 523 22.51 8.11 16.71
CA LEU A 523 22.39 6.72 17.16
C LEU A 523 23.37 5.84 16.39
N GLU A 524 24.12 4.99 17.08
CA GLU A 524 24.85 3.88 16.45
C GLU A 524 23.99 2.62 16.51
N ASP A 525 23.69 2.04 15.35
CA ASP A 525 22.94 0.79 15.29
C ASP A 525 23.84 -0.43 15.63
N ARG A 526 23.22 -1.59 15.88
CA ARG A 526 23.93 -2.84 16.17
C ARG A 526 24.88 -3.31 15.07
N THR A 527 24.72 -2.82 13.84
CA THR A 527 25.60 -3.15 12.70
C THR A 527 26.79 -2.21 12.58
N GLY A 528 26.82 -1.13 13.35
CA GLY A 528 27.88 -0.13 13.41
C GLY A 528 27.65 1.10 12.51
N ASN A 529 26.48 1.23 11.87
CA ASN A 529 26.17 2.45 11.12
C ASN A 529 25.80 3.57 12.10
N LEU A 530 26.21 4.79 11.76
CA LEU A 530 25.80 5.99 12.49
C LEU A 530 24.58 6.60 11.81
N TRP A 531 23.46 6.63 12.52
CA TRP A 531 22.23 7.31 12.13
C TRP A 531 22.21 8.70 12.72
N ILE A 532 21.79 9.68 11.91
CA ILE A 532 21.82 11.10 12.25
C ILE A 532 20.45 11.70 11.94
N ALA A 533 19.75 12.13 13.00
CA ALA A 533 18.50 12.86 12.88
C ALA A 533 18.78 14.33 12.56
N THR A 534 18.19 14.83 11.47
CA THR A 534 18.38 16.21 11.04
C THR A 534 17.05 16.94 10.83
N GLN A 535 17.10 18.26 10.66
CA GLN A 535 15.91 19.04 10.32
C GLN A 535 15.39 18.83 8.88
N ARG A 536 16.14 18.15 8.00
CA ARG A 536 15.76 17.92 6.59
C ARG A 536 15.65 16.45 6.20
N GLY A 537 15.87 15.54 7.12
CA GLY A 537 15.61 14.11 6.97
C GLY A 537 16.55 13.29 7.86
N LEU A 538 16.75 12.05 7.46
CA LEU A 538 17.63 11.10 8.13
C LEU A 538 18.90 10.90 7.30
N SER A 539 20.07 10.91 7.94
CA SER A 539 21.30 10.44 7.31
C SER A 539 21.78 9.16 7.98
N CYS A 540 22.33 8.23 7.20
CA CYS A 540 22.99 7.01 7.65
C CYS A 540 24.42 7.01 7.12
N PHE A 541 25.39 6.89 8.00
CA PHE A 541 26.81 6.86 7.67
C PHE A 541 27.39 5.48 8.01
N ASP A 542 27.84 4.75 6.99
CA ASP A 542 28.43 3.41 7.12
C ASP A 542 29.94 3.45 7.43
N GLY A 543 30.48 4.64 7.72
CA GLY A 543 31.92 4.88 7.90
C GLY A 543 32.62 5.33 6.62
N ILE A 544 31.98 5.23 5.46
CA ILE A 544 32.55 5.60 4.16
C ILE A 544 31.65 6.60 3.43
N VAL A 545 30.35 6.34 3.34
CA VAL A 545 29.38 7.16 2.59
C VAL A 545 28.14 7.49 3.41
N PHE A 546 27.58 8.67 3.13
CA PHE A 546 26.26 9.07 3.66
C PHE A 546 25.16 8.60 2.70
N ARG A 547 24.14 7.94 3.25
CA ARG A 547 22.85 7.68 2.61
C ARG A 547 21.79 8.52 3.29
N ASN A 548 20.99 9.24 2.52
CA ASN A 548 20.02 10.20 3.04
C ASN A 548 18.59 9.76 2.70
N PHE A 549 17.68 9.93 3.65
CA PHE A 549 16.27 9.59 3.52
C PHE A 549 15.41 10.82 3.85
N THR A 550 14.39 11.04 3.03
CA THR A 550 13.48 12.19 3.11
C THR A 550 12.02 11.73 2.99
N THR A 551 11.09 12.68 2.92
CA THR A 551 9.68 12.41 2.61
C THR A 551 9.48 11.72 1.26
N GLU A 552 10.42 11.82 0.33
CA GLU A 552 10.37 11.08 -0.94
C GLU A 552 10.61 9.57 -0.75
N ASP A 553 11.30 9.19 0.33
CA ASP A 553 11.61 7.81 0.69
C ASP A 553 10.56 7.18 1.62
N GLY A 554 9.52 7.94 1.99
CA GLY A 554 8.40 7.46 2.80
C GLY A 554 8.30 8.05 4.21
N LEU A 555 9.19 8.97 4.61
CA LEU A 555 9.06 9.69 5.87
C LEU A 555 7.82 10.62 5.88
N PRO A 556 7.07 10.72 6.98
CA PRO A 556 5.93 11.62 7.09
C PRO A 556 6.34 13.10 7.25
N SER A 557 7.54 13.34 7.76
CA SER A 557 8.15 14.65 7.94
C SER A 557 9.66 14.54 7.79
N ASN A 558 10.27 15.57 7.23
CA ASN A 558 11.72 15.70 7.12
C ASN A 558 12.37 16.15 8.44
N ARG A 559 11.61 16.71 9.39
CA ARG A 559 12.19 17.08 10.68
C ARG A 559 12.14 15.89 11.62
N ILE A 560 13.32 15.36 11.92
CA ILE A 560 13.51 14.23 12.85
C ILE A 560 14.06 14.78 14.15
N CYS A 561 13.43 14.40 15.26
CA CYS A 561 13.70 14.93 16.59
C CYS A 561 14.54 13.97 17.44
N CYS A 562 14.31 12.65 17.33
CA CYS A 562 15.06 11.65 18.08
C CYS A 562 15.10 10.31 17.33
N LEU A 563 16.08 9.47 17.70
CA LEU A 563 16.31 8.14 17.17
C LEU A 563 16.34 7.11 18.30
N PHE A 564 15.83 5.92 18.02
CA PHE A 564 15.89 4.79 18.95
C PHE A 564 15.97 3.47 18.18
N GLU A 565 16.84 2.54 18.58
CA GLU A 565 16.87 1.18 18.01
C GLU A 565 16.23 0.22 19.01
N ASP A 566 15.22 -0.52 18.57
CA ASP A 566 14.51 -1.46 19.44
C ASP A 566 15.29 -2.77 19.70
N SER A 567 14.73 -3.60 20.58
CA SER A 567 15.25 -4.90 20.95
C SER A 567 15.45 -5.84 19.75
N ARG A 568 14.73 -5.64 18.64
CA ARG A 568 14.79 -6.41 17.39
C ARG A 568 15.76 -5.83 16.36
N GLY A 569 16.30 -4.64 16.58
CA GLY A 569 17.21 -3.94 15.66
C GLY A 569 16.48 -3.07 14.63
N HIS A 570 15.20 -2.76 14.85
CA HIS A 570 14.46 -1.82 14.03
C HIS A 570 14.68 -0.40 14.54
N LEU A 571 14.69 0.57 13.62
CA LEU A 571 14.86 1.97 13.94
C LEU A 571 13.50 2.65 14.15
N TRP A 572 13.42 3.45 15.19
CA TRP A 572 12.29 4.27 15.57
C TRP A 572 12.69 5.74 15.52
N LEU A 573 11.85 6.57 14.91
CA LEU A 573 12.14 7.99 14.71
C LEU A 573 10.99 8.84 15.26
N GLY A 574 11.33 9.77 16.15
CA GLY A 574 10.42 10.84 16.54
C GLY A 574 10.43 11.94 15.48
N THR A 575 9.25 12.36 15.02
CA THR A 575 9.10 13.42 14.02
C THR A 575 8.01 14.41 14.42
N ASP A 576 7.96 15.58 13.77
CA ASP A 576 6.83 16.52 13.92
C ASP A 576 5.48 15.91 13.49
N GLY A 577 5.49 14.84 12.67
CA GLY A 577 4.31 14.14 12.17
C GLY A 577 3.93 12.88 12.96
N GLY A 578 4.56 12.65 14.11
CA GLY A 578 4.38 11.46 14.94
C GLY A 578 5.60 10.52 14.93
N VAL A 579 5.38 9.23 15.15
CA VAL A 579 6.44 8.22 15.24
C VAL A 579 6.56 7.44 13.93
N VAL A 580 7.79 7.21 13.50
CA VAL A 580 8.12 6.34 12.37
C VAL A 580 8.81 5.10 12.89
N HIS A 581 8.42 3.94 12.37
CA HIS A 581 9.05 2.65 12.61
C HIS A 581 9.66 2.16 11.28
N TYR A 582 10.91 1.67 11.33
CA TYR A 582 11.69 1.28 10.17
C TYR A 582 12.40 -0.06 10.42
N ASP A 583 12.08 -1.08 9.61
CA ASP A 583 12.64 -2.43 9.71
C ASP A 583 13.92 -2.64 8.88
N GLY A 584 14.48 -1.58 8.29
CA GLY A 584 15.59 -1.66 7.34
C GLY A 584 15.16 -1.73 5.87
N LEU A 585 13.86 -1.87 5.61
CA LEU A 585 13.28 -1.91 4.26
C LEU A 585 12.19 -0.85 4.07
N LEU A 586 11.26 -0.73 5.02
CA LEU A 586 10.05 0.10 4.92
C LEU A 586 9.92 1.08 6.08
N PHE A 587 9.63 2.34 5.76
CA PHE A 587 9.19 3.33 6.74
C PHE A 587 7.67 3.24 6.92
N GLN A 588 7.21 2.98 8.14
CA GLN A 588 5.80 3.02 8.51
C GLN A 588 5.55 4.08 9.57
N THR A 589 4.45 4.83 9.42
CA THR A 589 4.09 5.91 10.35
C THR A 589 2.97 5.45 11.27
N ILE A 590 3.20 5.56 12.57
CA ILE A 590 2.19 5.32 13.58
C ILE A 590 1.46 6.63 13.86
N LYS A 591 0.25 6.73 13.33
CA LYS A 591 -0.61 7.91 13.50
C LYS A 591 -1.56 7.72 14.68
N SER A 592 -1.69 8.76 15.49
CA SER A 592 -2.73 8.84 16.51
C SER A 592 -3.01 10.29 16.85
N PRO A 593 -4.27 10.66 17.14
CA PRO A 593 -4.58 12.00 17.66
C PRO A 593 -3.89 12.28 19.01
N HIS A 594 -3.41 11.24 19.70
CA HIS A 594 -2.67 11.37 20.96
C HIS A 594 -1.16 11.50 20.76
N ILE A 595 -0.62 11.23 19.56
CA ILE A 595 0.81 11.34 19.26
C ILE A 595 1.03 12.65 18.51
N GLY A 596 1.54 13.64 19.24
CA GLY A 596 2.07 14.89 18.66
C GLY A 596 3.53 14.73 18.20
N PRO A 597 4.27 15.83 18.03
CA PRO A 597 5.72 15.79 17.85
C PRO A 597 6.37 14.98 18.96
N VAL A 598 7.10 13.93 18.59
CA VAL A 598 7.78 13.05 19.54
C VAL A 598 9.23 13.48 19.67
N LEU A 599 9.63 13.78 20.90
CA LEU A 599 10.97 14.27 21.25
C LEU A 599 11.84 13.16 21.84
N GLN A 600 11.25 12.12 22.44
CA GLN A 600 11.99 11.01 23.02
C GLN A 600 11.23 9.69 22.90
N ILE A 601 11.98 8.60 22.69
CA ILE A 601 11.44 7.23 22.59
C ILE A 601 12.21 6.33 23.56
N LEU A 602 11.50 5.44 24.25
CA LEU A 602 12.06 4.41 25.12
C LEU A 602 11.27 3.11 24.95
N GLU A 603 11.94 1.99 24.75
CA GLU A 603 11.37 0.64 24.93
C GLU A 603 11.73 0.16 26.34
N ASP A 604 10.73 -0.17 27.15
CA ASP A 604 10.95 -0.78 28.46
C ASP A 604 11.22 -2.30 28.34
N ARG A 605 11.60 -2.92 29.46
CA ARG A 605 11.92 -4.36 29.53
C ARG A 605 10.79 -5.29 29.10
N ASP A 606 9.55 -4.85 29.18
CA ASP A 606 8.38 -5.63 28.78
C ASP A 606 8.07 -5.44 27.28
N GLY A 607 8.89 -4.68 26.55
CA GLY A 607 8.70 -4.35 25.14
C GLY A 607 7.64 -3.28 24.91
N THR A 608 7.23 -2.57 25.95
CA THR A 608 6.31 -1.43 25.84
C THR A 608 7.10 -0.17 25.50
N PHE A 609 6.64 0.54 24.49
CA PHE A 609 7.21 1.79 24.04
C PHE A 609 6.58 2.97 24.77
N TRP A 610 7.40 3.94 25.11
CA TRP A 610 7.04 5.20 25.70
C TRP A 610 7.52 6.32 24.78
N PHE A 611 6.59 7.20 24.38
CA PHE A 611 6.87 8.36 23.54
C PHE A 611 6.67 9.64 24.34
N GLY A 612 7.75 10.39 24.55
CA GLY A 612 7.71 11.72 25.14
C GLY A 612 7.35 12.75 24.07
N THR A 613 6.25 13.47 24.26
CA THR A 613 5.78 14.46 23.29
C THR A 613 6.21 15.88 23.66
N ALA A 614 6.27 16.77 22.66
CA ALA A 614 6.49 18.21 22.85
C ALA A 614 5.37 18.92 23.63
N LEU A 615 4.26 18.23 23.94
CA LEU A 615 3.18 18.77 24.79
C LEU A 615 3.33 18.32 26.26
N GLY A 616 4.46 17.72 26.63
CA GLY A 616 4.71 17.19 27.97
C GLY A 616 3.93 15.91 28.30
N SER A 617 3.15 15.39 27.34
CA SER A 617 2.40 14.15 27.50
C SER A 617 3.28 12.93 27.18
N LEU A 618 3.11 11.87 27.96
CA LEU A 618 3.73 10.58 27.72
C LEU A 618 2.73 9.65 27.03
N VAL A 619 3.13 9.00 25.95
CA VAL A 619 2.27 8.08 25.22
C VAL A 619 2.83 6.67 25.34
N ARG A 620 2.03 5.74 25.84
CA ARG A 620 2.37 4.33 25.93
C ARG A 620 1.89 3.60 24.68
N TYR A 621 2.74 2.75 24.12
CA TYR A 621 2.48 1.98 22.91
C TYR A 621 2.98 0.55 23.05
N ARG A 622 2.14 -0.43 22.69
CA ARG A 622 2.55 -1.84 22.63
C ARG A 622 2.44 -2.34 21.20
N LEU A 623 3.54 -2.89 20.70
CA LEU A 623 3.57 -3.54 19.40
C LEU A 623 2.67 -4.77 19.41
N ARG A 624 1.89 -4.93 18.34
CA ARG A 624 1.18 -6.18 18.07
C ARG A 624 2.05 -7.02 17.15
N GLN A 625 2.13 -8.32 17.40
CA GLN A 625 2.77 -9.28 16.50
C GLN A 625 1.69 -10.15 15.85
N ILE A 626 0.83 -9.51 15.06
CA ILE A 626 -0.31 -10.16 14.42
C ILE A 626 -0.25 -9.83 12.93
N GLU A 627 -0.07 -10.86 12.11
CA GLU A 627 -0.03 -10.67 10.66
C GLU A 627 -1.39 -10.17 10.15
N PRO A 628 -1.45 -9.03 9.41
CA PRO A 628 -2.67 -8.57 8.81
C PRO A 628 -3.11 -9.53 7.69
N MET A 629 -4.41 -9.54 7.38
CA MET A 629 -4.90 -10.25 6.18
C MET A 629 -4.81 -9.34 4.96
N VAL A 630 -4.54 -9.92 3.78
CA VAL A 630 -4.66 -9.23 2.50
C VAL A 630 -5.48 -10.09 1.56
N ARG A 631 -6.40 -9.46 0.82
CA ARG A 631 -7.26 -10.14 -0.15
C ARG A 631 -7.14 -9.49 -1.50
N LEU A 632 -7.12 -10.32 -2.53
CA LEU A 632 -7.34 -9.89 -3.90
C LEU A 632 -8.85 -9.79 -4.11
N ILE A 633 -9.31 -8.61 -4.48
CA ILE A 633 -10.74 -8.30 -4.62
C ILE A 633 -11.21 -8.67 -6.03
N GLN A 634 -10.47 -8.20 -7.04
CA GLN A 634 -10.80 -8.43 -8.44
C GLN A 634 -9.61 -8.15 -9.35
N VAL A 635 -9.68 -8.67 -10.57
CA VAL A 635 -8.81 -8.27 -11.68
C VAL A 635 -9.65 -7.55 -12.72
N VAL A 636 -9.21 -6.38 -13.17
CA VAL A 636 -9.91 -5.57 -14.18
C VAL A 636 -9.05 -5.49 -15.43
N ALA A 637 -9.60 -5.96 -16.55
CA ALA A 637 -9.00 -5.88 -17.88
C ALA A 637 -10.07 -5.49 -18.91
N ASP A 638 -10.38 -6.36 -19.88
CA ASP A 638 -11.53 -6.23 -20.79
C ASP A 638 -12.88 -6.29 -20.04
N GLN A 639 -12.91 -7.08 -18.99
CA GLN A 639 -14.02 -7.23 -18.04
C GLN A 639 -13.50 -7.22 -16.59
N VAL A 640 -14.43 -7.32 -15.66
CA VAL A 640 -14.15 -7.44 -14.23
C VAL A 640 -14.23 -8.92 -13.85
N TYR A 641 -13.10 -9.47 -13.40
CA TYR A 641 -12.99 -10.83 -12.91
C TYR A 641 -13.06 -10.81 -11.37
N GLU A 642 -14.23 -11.16 -10.83
CA GLU A 642 -14.43 -11.35 -9.38
C GLU A 642 -14.07 -12.79 -8.95
N ASN A 643 -14.23 -13.78 -9.85
CA ASN A 643 -13.72 -15.13 -9.62
C ASN A 643 -12.25 -15.20 -10.03
N LEU A 644 -11.38 -15.41 -9.05
CA LEU A 644 -9.92 -15.39 -9.21
C LEU A 644 -9.29 -16.79 -9.37
N GLU A 645 -10.09 -17.84 -9.55
CA GLU A 645 -9.58 -19.19 -9.82
C GLU A 645 -9.02 -19.34 -11.24
N GLU A 646 -9.66 -18.73 -12.23
CA GLU A 646 -9.25 -18.78 -13.64
C GLU A 646 -9.42 -17.38 -14.27
N VAL A 647 -8.30 -16.67 -14.46
CA VAL A 647 -8.27 -15.34 -15.05
C VAL A 647 -7.47 -15.39 -16.35
N ILE A 648 -8.17 -15.31 -17.48
CA ILE A 648 -7.57 -15.31 -18.81
C ILE A 648 -7.80 -13.92 -19.42
N VAL A 649 -6.72 -13.26 -19.80
CA VAL A 649 -6.72 -11.88 -20.30
C VAL A 649 -6.20 -11.86 -21.74
N SER A 650 -6.65 -10.93 -22.58
CA SER A 650 -6.20 -10.84 -23.96
C SER A 650 -5.01 -9.89 -24.10
N THR A 651 -4.09 -10.17 -25.03
CA THR A 651 -3.03 -9.22 -25.44
C THR A 651 -3.55 -7.88 -25.98
N THR A 652 -4.84 -7.77 -26.31
CA THR A 652 -5.45 -6.49 -26.70
C THR A 652 -5.74 -5.57 -25.52
N ASP A 653 -5.69 -6.13 -24.31
CA ASP A 653 -6.01 -5.40 -23.10
C ASP A 653 -4.82 -4.52 -22.75
N GLN A 654 -4.94 -3.24 -23.08
CA GLN A 654 -3.88 -2.24 -22.89
C GLN A 654 -3.49 -2.09 -21.41
N GLN A 655 -4.35 -2.54 -20.49
CA GLN A 655 -4.13 -2.42 -19.07
C GLN A 655 -4.81 -3.56 -18.29
N VAL A 656 -4.06 -4.15 -17.38
CA VAL A 656 -4.54 -5.10 -16.37
C VAL A 656 -4.35 -4.46 -14.99
N ILE A 657 -5.43 -4.41 -14.21
CA ILE A 657 -5.45 -3.81 -12.89
C ILE A 657 -5.77 -4.88 -11.87
N PHE A 658 -4.90 -5.05 -10.87
CA PHE A 658 -5.15 -5.92 -9.74
C PHE A 658 -5.64 -5.06 -8.58
N GLU A 659 -6.85 -5.32 -8.07
CA GLU A 659 -7.36 -4.67 -6.88
C GLU A 659 -7.21 -5.58 -5.67
N TYR A 660 -6.68 -5.04 -4.57
CA TYR A 660 -6.44 -5.77 -3.34
C TYR A 660 -6.69 -4.89 -2.13
N LYS A 661 -7.07 -5.50 -1.01
CA LYS A 661 -7.35 -4.79 0.24
C LYS A 661 -6.75 -5.53 1.42
N GLY A 662 -5.99 -4.81 2.23
CA GLY A 662 -5.56 -5.23 3.56
C GLY A 662 -6.72 -5.10 4.53
N LEU A 663 -6.94 -6.12 5.36
CA LEU A 663 -7.99 -6.16 6.36
C LEU A 663 -7.35 -6.22 7.74
N SER A 664 -7.35 -5.06 8.41
CA SER A 664 -6.96 -4.95 9.81
C SER A 664 -7.94 -4.08 10.59
N PHE A 665 -8.13 -4.40 11.86
CA PHE A 665 -8.94 -3.60 12.79
C PHE A 665 -8.09 -2.56 13.54
N SER A 666 -6.78 -2.78 13.59
CA SER A 666 -5.79 -1.87 14.19
C SER A 666 -5.23 -0.85 13.18
N THR A 667 -5.16 -1.22 11.90
CA THR A 667 -4.61 -0.37 10.84
C THR A 667 -5.63 -0.16 9.74
N HIS A 668 -6.00 1.10 9.50
CA HIS A 668 -6.93 1.44 8.43
C HIS A 668 -6.34 1.06 7.05
N PRO A 669 -7.15 0.56 6.08
CA PRO A 669 -6.64 0.12 4.78
C PRO A 669 -5.86 1.19 3.99
N SER A 670 -6.14 2.48 4.23
CA SER A 670 -5.40 3.59 3.61
C SER A 670 -4.07 3.93 4.29
N ASP A 671 -3.85 3.48 5.52
CA ASP A 671 -2.59 3.63 6.26
C ASP A 671 -1.72 2.36 6.15
N MET A 672 -2.31 1.25 5.69
CA MET A 672 -1.62 0.01 5.33
C MET A 672 -0.64 0.25 4.18
N LEU A 673 0.55 -0.36 4.26
CA LEU A 673 1.49 -0.42 3.15
C LEU A 673 1.27 -1.73 2.37
N TYR A 674 1.50 -1.68 1.07
CA TYR A 674 1.42 -2.85 0.20
C TYR A 674 2.70 -2.95 -0.63
N VAL A 675 3.25 -4.16 -0.68
CA VAL A 675 4.31 -4.52 -1.62
C VAL A 675 3.76 -5.60 -2.54
N TYR A 676 4.01 -5.45 -3.83
CA TYR A 676 3.51 -6.39 -4.84
C TYR A 676 4.55 -6.69 -5.90
N ARG A 677 4.33 -7.77 -6.65
CA ARG A 677 5.06 -8.11 -7.87
C ARG A 677 4.24 -8.99 -8.78
N LEU A 678 4.49 -8.92 -10.07
CA LEU A 678 3.99 -9.87 -11.08
C LEU A 678 5.12 -10.83 -11.45
N GLU A 679 5.12 -12.01 -10.84
CA GLU A 679 6.11 -13.05 -11.14
C GLU A 679 6.02 -13.48 -12.60
N GLY A 680 7.17 -13.50 -13.29
CA GLY A 680 7.28 -13.67 -14.74
C GLY A 680 7.41 -12.36 -15.52
N TYR A 681 7.17 -11.21 -14.88
CA TYR A 681 7.34 -9.88 -15.46
C TYR A 681 8.29 -8.99 -14.64
N ASP A 682 8.04 -8.88 -13.34
CA ASP A 682 8.87 -8.10 -12.43
C ASP A 682 10.09 -8.90 -11.96
N PRO A 683 11.30 -8.30 -11.94
CA PRO A 683 12.49 -8.95 -11.42
C PRO A 683 12.48 -9.07 -9.89
N ASP A 684 11.87 -8.10 -9.18
CA ASP A 684 11.83 -7.98 -7.73
C ASP A 684 10.49 -7.37 -7.26
N TRP A 685 10.28 -7.30 -5.95
CA TRP A 685 9.14 -6.57 -5.38
C TRP A 685 9.17 -5.09 -5.74
N GLN A 686 8.01 -4.54 -6.10
CA GLN A 686 7.82 -3.12 -6.35
C GLN A 686 7.96 -2.32 -5.04
N PRO A 687 8.34 -1.03 -5.10
CA PRO A 687 8.36 -0.15 -3.94
C PRO A 687 7.01 -0.15 -3.21
N ALA A 688 7.04 -0.04 -1.87
CA ALA A 688 5.82 -0.03 -1.09
C ALA A 688 4.91 1.13 -1.49
N THR A 689 3.61 0.86 -1.53
CA THR A 689 2.58 1.84 -1.85
C THR A 689 1.44 1.77 -0.84
N ARG A 690 0.67 2.84 -0.70
CA ARG A 690 -0.62 2.83 0.01
C ARG A 690 -1.81 2.61 -0.95
N GLU A 691 -1.53 2.49 -2.25
CA GLU A 691 -2.54 2.20 -3.25
C GLU A 691 -2.98 0.72 -3.17
N MET A 692 -4.29 0.54 -3.15
CA MET A 692 -4.97 -0.77 -3.19
C MET A 692 -5.11 -1.32 -4.62
N ARG A 693 -4.31 -0.80 -5.55
CA ARG A 693 -4.33 -1.15 -6.97
C ARG A 693 -2.92 -1.23 -7.54
N ALA A 694 -2.66 -2.27 -8.32
CA ALA A 694 -1.45 -2.39 -9.12
C ALA A 694 -1.81 -2.38 -10.61
N TYR A 695 -1.03 -1.67 -11.42
CA TYR A 695 -1.30 -1.46 -12.84
C TYR A 695 -0.19 -2.05 -13.70
N TYR A 696 -0.55 -2.92 -14.64
CA TYR A 696 0.34 -3.43 -15.68
C TYR A 696 -0.22 -3.06 -17.04
N ARG A 697 0.64 -2.66 -17.98
CA ARG A 697 0.23 -2.27 -19.33
C ARG A 697 0.92 -3.15 -20.35
N ASP A 698 0.20 -3.45 -21.43
CA ASP A 698 0.70 -4.18 -22.59
C ASP A 698 1.47 -5.46 -22.21
N LEU A 699 0.87 -6.27 -21.32
CA LEU A 699 1.49 -7.51 -20.85
C LEU A 699 1.71 -8.47 -22.04
N PRO A 700 2.93 -9.03 -22.21
CA PRO A 700 3.18 -10.03 -23.24
C PRO A 700 2.34 -11.30 -23.03
N PRO A 701 2.15 -12.13 -24.07
CA PRO A 701 1.55 -13.45 -23.88
C PRO A 701 2.39 -14.30 -22.94
N GLY A 702 1.74 -14.99 -22.00
CA GLY A 702 2.39 -15.85 -21.02
C GLY A 702 1.57 -16.03 -19.75
N ASP A 703 2.04 -16.94 -18.89
CA ASP A 703 1.46 -17.18 -17.58
C ASP A 703 2.20 -16.37 -16.52
N TYR A 704 1.46 -15.63 -15.71
CA TYR A 704 1.99 -14.78 -14.66
C TYR A 704 1.32 -15.08 -13.31
N THR A 705 2.04 -14.83 -12.22
CA THR A 705 1.46 -14.88 -10.88
C THR A 705 1.61 -13.54 -10.20
N PHE A 706 0.49 -12.84 -10.00
CA PHE A 706 0.49 -11.62 -9.20
C PHE A 706 0.56 -11.98 -7.72
N GLN A 707 1.43 -11.33 -6.98
CA GLN A 707 1.66 -11.53 -5.56
C GLN A 707 1.60 -10.19 -4.84
N VAL A 708 0.91 -10.14 -3.71
CA VAL A 708 0.81 -8.94 -2.86
C VAL A 708 0.90 -9.31 -1.38
N ARG A 709 1.54 -8.43 -0.60
CA ARG A 709 1.52 -8.44 0.87
C ARG A 709 0.98 -7.10 1.37
N ALA A 710 0.20 -7.14 2.44
CA ALA A 710 -0.11 -5.98 3.27
C ALA A 710 0.88 -5.91 4.43
N VAL A 711 1.21 -4.70 4.86
CA VAL A 711 2.11 -4.42 5.98
C VAL A 711 1.44 -3.38 6.86
N ASP A 712 1.15 -3.77 8.10
CA ASP A 712 0.39 -2.95 9.05
C ASP A 712 1.23 -1.83 9.68
N ARG A 713 0.65 -1.10 10.63
CA ARG A 713 1.33 -0.01 11.33
C ARG A 713 2.52 -0.47 12.20
N ASP A 714 2.56 -1.75 12.56
CA ASP A 714 3.57 -2.37 13.42
C ASP A 714 4.66 -3.11 12.64
N LEU A 715 4.62 -3.00 11.31
CA LEU A 715 5.48 -3.72 10.36
C LEU A 715 5.29 -5.25 10.40
N ASN A 716 4.07 -5.70 10.72
CA ASN A 716 3.68 -7.09 10.50
C ASN A 716 3.33 -7.30 9.02
N TYR A 717 4.02 -8.23 8.38
CA TYR A 717 3.77 -8.60 6.98
C TYR A 717 2.70 -9.68 6.91
N SER A 718 1.73 -9.51 6.01
CA SER A 718 0.75 -10.55 5.73
C SER A 718 1.41 -11.76 5.04
N GLN A 719 0.70 -12.89 5.08
CA GLN A 719 0.87 -13.95 4.10
C GLN A 719 0.70 -13.39 2.67
N ILE A 720 1.37 -14.02 1.69
CA ILE A 720 1.27 -13.61 0.29
C ILE A 720 -0.11 -14.03 -0.26
N ALA A 721 -0.93 -13.06 -0.67
CA ALA A 721 -2.06 -13.33 -1.56
C ALA A 721 -1.57 -13.41 -3.00
N ARG A 722 -2.09 -14.39 -3.75
CA ARG A 722 -1.69 -14.64 -5.14
C ARG A 722 -2.88 -14.90 -6.04
N VAL A 723 -2.78 -14.47 -7.30
CA VAL A 723 -3.69 -14.85 -8.38
C VAL A 723 -2.86 -15.20 -9.62
N GLN A 724 -3.25 -16.28 -10.28
CA GLN A 724 -2.65 -16.69 -11.55
C GLN A 724 -3.45 -16.05 -12.69
N ILE A 725 -2.73 -15.44 -13.63
CA ILE A 725 -3.32 -14.93 -14.86
C ILE A 725 -2.63 -15.54 -16.06
N SER A 726 -3.37 -15.85 -17.10
CA SER A 726 -2.82 -16.23 -18.40
C SER A 726 -3.14 -15.15 -19.42
N VAL A 727 -2.11 -14.55 -20.02
CA VAL A 727 -2.28 -13.57 -21.08
C VAL A 727 -2.20 -14.29 -22.41
N ASP A 728 -3.32 -14.33 -23.10
CA ASP A 728 -3.51 -15.09 -24.31
C ASP A 728 -3.54 -14.16 -25.53
N LEU A 729 -2.99 -14.60 -26.66
CA LEU A 729 -3.16 -13.90 -27.92
C LEU A 729 -4.65 -13.85 -28.26
N ASP A 730 -5.16 -12.66 -28.60
CA ASP A 730 -6.57 -12.44 -28.94
C ASP A 730 -7.06 -13.57 -29.87
N PRO A 731 -8.19 -14.24 -29.56
CA PRO A 731 -8.76 -15.28 -30.42
C PRO A 731 -8.87 -14.87 -31.89
N ARG A 732 -9.12 -13.58 -32.17
CA ARG A 732 -9.13 -13.03 -33.54
C ARG A 732 -7.76 -13.00 -34.16
N ILE A 733 -6.69 -12.76 -33.39
CA ILE A 733 -5.29 -12.86 -33.83
C ILE A 733 -4.87 -14.32 -33.92
N LYS A 734 -5.30 -15.22 -33.03
CA LYS A 734 -5.10 -16.68 -33.16
C LYS A 734 -5.82 -17.21 -34.41
N GLU A 735 -7.05 -16.80 -34.69
CA GLU A 735 -7.77 -17.09 -35.94
C GLU A 735 -7.15 -16.37 -37.13
N LEU A 736 -6.72 -15.11 -37.02
CA LEU A 736 -6.01 -14.44 -38.11
C LEU A 736 -4.69 -15.13 -38.40
N THR A 737 -3.95 -15.56 -37.39
CA THR A 737 -2.65 -16.21 -37.51
C THR A 737 -2.83 -17.65 -37.98
N ALA A 738 -3.86 -18.35 -37.51
CA ALA A 738 -4.25 -19.66 -38.02
C ALA A 738 -4.80 -19.57 -39.45
N VAL A 739 -5.51 -18.50 -39.82
CA VAL A 739 -5.99 -18.22 -41.20
C VAL A 739 -4.84 -17.73 -42.08
N LEU A 740 -3.91 -16.90 -41.59
CA LEU A 740 -2.69 -16.47 -42.28
C LEU A 740 -1.71 -17.64 -42.46
N ASN A 741 -1.70 -18.60 -41.52
CA ASN A 741 -0.88 -19.81 -41.60
C ASN A 741 -1.59 -20.95 -42.37
N SER A 742 -2.93 -20.99 -42.43
CA SER A 742 -3.71 -22.01 -43.17
C SER A 742 -4.14 -21.57 -44.57
N GLN A 743 -4.15 -20.27 -44.85
CA GLN A 743 -4.19 -19.69 -46.19
C GLN A 743 -2.80 -19.10 -46.41
N GLY A 744 -1.93 -19.82 -47.12
CA GLY A 744 -0.55 -19.40 -47.40
C GLY A 744 -0.47 -18.01 -48.06
N SER A 745 -0.54 -16.96 -47.25
CA SER A 745 -0.45 -15.56 -47.66
C SER A 745 0.82 -14.93 -47.08
N ASN A 746 1.89 -15.73 -47.04
CA ASN A 746 3.28 -15.28 -47.02
C ASN A 746 3.78 -14.94 -48.45
N GLU A 747 2.87 -14.74 -49.40
CA GLU A 747 3.21 -14.38 -50.77
C GLU A 747 3.26 -12.85 -50.94
N PHE A 748 4.38 -12.38 -51.47
CA PHE A 748 4.45 -11.04 -52.06
C PHE A 748 3.50 -10.99 -53.26
N ILE A 749 2.49 -10.12 -53.21
CA ILE A 749 1.50 -9.97 -54.28
C ILE A 749 2.10 -9.10 -55.40
N GLY A 750 2.21 -9.67 -56.59
CA GLY A 750 2.74 -9.04 -57.79
C GLY A 750 3.58 -9.99 -58.64
N HIS A 751 3.60 -9.75 -59.95
CA HIS A 751 4.30 -10.55 -60.95
C HIS A 751 5.28 -9.73 -61.79
N SER A 752 5.50 -8.45 -61.49
CA SER A 752 6.44 -7.60 -62.22
C SER A 752 7.86 -8.16 -62.18
N ALA A 753 8.61 -7.94 -63.26
CA ALA A 753 10.00 -8.40 -63.35
C ALA A 753 10.89 -7.82 -62.22
N ALA A 754 10.66 -6.56 -61.85
CA ALA A 754 11.38 -5.87 -60.80
C ALA A 754 11.12 -6.48 -59.40
N LEU A 755 9.88 -6.91 -59.13
CA LEU A 755 9.54 -7.56 -57.86
C LEU A 755 10.06 -8.99 -57.77
N ARG A 756 10.06 -9.74 -58.89
CA ARG A 756 10.64 -11.09 -58.94
C ARG A 756 12.14 -11.10 -58.63
N GLU A 757 12.88 -10.10 -59.10
CA GLU A 757 14.31 -9.98 -58.78
C GLU A 757 14.53 -9.79 -57.27
N PHE A 758 13.69 -8.99 -56.60
CA PHE A 758 13.71 -8.84 -55.15
C PHE A 758 13.33 -10.15 -54.42
N GLN A 759 12.28 -10.85 -54.86
CA GLN A 759 11.84 -12.12 -54.27
C GLN A 759 12.92 -13.20 -54.35
N ILE A 760 13.63 -13.32 -55.49
CA ILE A 760 14.73 -14.28 -55.66
C ILE A 760 15.85 -14.01 -54.65
N LYS A 761 16.30 -12.75 -54.54
CA LYS A 761 17.33 -12.35 -53.57
C LYS A 761 16.88 -12.56 -52.12
N LEU A 762 15.59 -12.32 -51.83
CA LEU A 762 15.02 -12.54 -50.51
C LEU A 762 15.05 -14.03 -50.14
N LEU A 763 14.69 -14.92 -51.06
CA LEU A 763 14.75 -16.38 -50.85
C LEU A 763 16.19 -16.87 -50.65
N GLU A 764 17.15 -16.34 -51.42
CA GLU A 764 18.57 -16.70 -51.28
C GLU A 764 19.09 -16.33 -49.88
N VAL A 765 18.78 -15.13 -49.38
CA VAL A 765 19.29 -14.66 -48.08
C VAL A 765 18.48 -15.18 -46.88
N ALA A 766 17.23 -15.63 -47.09
CA ALA A 766 16.37 -16.14 -46.01
C ALA A 766 17.01 -17.30 -45.24
N SER A 767 17.70 -18.20 -45.95
CA SER A 767 18.40 -19.37 -45.39
C SER A 767 19.69 -19.06 -44.62
N THR A 768 20.09 -17.78 -44.51
CA THR A 768 21.35 -17.35 -43.88
C THR A 768 21.11 -16.47 -42.65
N ASP A 769 22.12 -16.33 -41.79
CA ASP A 769 22.11 -15.42 -40.63
C ASP A 769 22.63 -14.01 -40.95
N LEU A 770 22.81 -13.69 -42.24
CA LEU A 770 23.34 -12.39 -42.64
C LEU A 770 22.36 -11.26 -42.28
N THR A 771 22.94 -10.13 -41.87
CA THR A 771 22.23 -8.87 -41.70
C THR A 771 21.73 -8.39 -43.06
N VAL A 772 20.42 -8.14 -43.13
CA VAL A 772 19.77 -7.69 -44.37
C VAL A 772 19.37 -6.22 -44.23
N LEU A 773 19.75 -5.40 -45.22
CA LEU A 773 19.36 -4.00 -45.30
C LEU A 773 18.35 -3.80 -46.43
N ILE A 774 17.11 -3.49 -46.08
CA ILE A 774 16.02 -3.26 -47.04
C ILE A 774 15.92 -1.75 -47.33
N LEU A 775 16.32 -1.38 -48.54
CA LEU A 775 16.24 -0.02 -49.05
C LEU A 775 14.95 0.15 -49.84
N GLY A 776 14.26 1.26 -49.63
CA GLY A 776 13.08 1.58 -50.44
C GLY A 776 12.33 2.77 -49.85
N GLU A 777 11.56 3.44 -50.69
CA GLU A 777 10.80 4.62 -50.29
C GLU A 777 9.77 4.33 -49.18
N THR A 778 9.21 5.38 -48.57
CA THR A 778 8.17 5.22 -47.56
C THR A 778 6.94 4.55 -48.18
N GLY A 779 6.39 3.53 -47.51
CA GLY A 779 5.15 2.87 -47.95
C GLY A 779 5.26 1.83 -49.07
N VAL A 780 6.46 1.33 -49.41
CA VAL A 780 6.66 0.24 -50.40
C VAL A 780 6.40 -1.18 -49.88
N GLY A 781 6.24 -1.35 -48.55
CA GLY A 781 6.05 -2.66 -47.90
C GLY A 781 7.28 -3.27 -47.21
N LYS A 782 8.26 -2.46 -46.77
CA LYS A 782 9.50 -2.95 -46.12
C LYS A 782 9.26 -3.85 -44.90
N GLY A 783 8.30 -3.51 -44.04
CA GLY A 783 7.94 -4.36 -42.90
C GLY A 783 7.32 -5.70 -43.27
N VAL A 784 6.63 -5.79 -44.42
CA VAL A 784 6.12 -7.06 -44.96
C VAL A 784 7.28 -7.92 -45.45
N ALA A 785 8.23 -7.32 -46.17
CA ALA A 785 9.43 -8.02 -46.61
C ALA A 785 10.26 -8.60 -45.45
N ALA A 786 10.41 -7.84 -44.35
CA ALA A 786 11.10 -8.33 -43.15
C ALA A 786 10.39 -9.51 -42.49
N ARG A 787 9.05 -9.51 -42.44
CA ARG A 787 8.27 -10.63 -41.92
C ARG A 787 8.35 -11.88 -42.79
N VAL A 788 8.27 -11.72 -44.11
CA VAL A 788 8.45 -12.83 -45.07
C VAL A 788 9.85 -13.42 -44.94
N LEU A 789 10.87 -12.57 -44.79
CA LEU A 789 12.24 -13.02 -44.57
C LEU A 789 12.38 -13.84 -43.27
N HIS A 790 11.76 -13.40 -42.18
CA HIS A 790 11.76 -14.14 -40.91
C HIS A 790 11.05 -15.49 -41.04
N ALA A 791 9.85 -15.52 -41.65
CA ALA A 791 9.07 -16.73 -41.84
C ALA A 791 9.75 -17.79 -42.72
N LEU A 792 10.61 -17.37 -43.65
CA LEU A 792 11.38 -18.24 -44.53
C LEU A 792 12.77 -18.62 -43.95
N SER A 793 13.10 -18.13 -42.75
CA SER A 793 14.41 -18.34 -42.14
C SER A 793 14.42 -19.47 -41.11
N PRO A 794 15.60 -20.00 -40.74
CA PRO A 794 15.73 -20.95 -39.63
C PRO A 794 15.31 -20.38 -38.26
N HIS A 795 15.08 -19.07 -38.15
CA HIS A 795 14.63 -18.38 -36.93
C HIS A 795 13.11 -18.20 -36.85
N SER A 796 12.34 -18.83 -37.74
CA SER A 796 10.87 -18.70 -37.80
C SER A 796 10.14 -19.15 -36.54
N ASP A 797 10.76 -20.05 -35.77
CA ASP A 797 10.23 -20.55 -34.50
C ASP A 797 10.51 -19.58 -33.32
N GLY A 798 11.37 -18.58 -33.53
CA GLY A 798 11.72 -17.56 -32.55
C GLY A 798 10.92 -16.25 -32.70
N PRO A 799 11.02 -15.31 -31.74
CA PRO A 799 10.23 -14.08 -31.75
C PRO A 799 10.63 -13.09 -32.86
N PHE A 800 9.66 -12.49 -33.55
CA PHE A 800 9.87 -11.34 -34.44
C PHE A 800 9.59 -10.04 -33.69
N ILE A 801 10.64 -9.27 -33.35
CA ILE A 801 10.53 -8.02 -32.60
C ILE A 801 10.79 -6.84 -33.54
N GLN A 802 9.81 -5.96 -33.72
CA GLN A 802 9.92 -4.75 -34.53
C GLN A 802 10.19 -3.53 -33.64
N VAL A 803 11.18 -2.72 -34.02
CA VAL A 803 11.49 -1.44 -33.39
C VAL A 803 11.52 -0.37 -34.48
N ASN A 804 10.69 0.67 -34.34
CA ASN A 804 10.78 1.87 -35.18
C ASN A 804 11.74 2.86 -34.52
N CYS A 805 12.87 3.12 -35.17
CA CYS A 805 13.93 3.97 -34.63
C CYS A 805 13.61 5.48 -34.70
N GLY A 806 12.62 5.91 -35.49
CA GLY A 806 12.19 7.30 -35.61
C GLY A 806 10.99 7.69 -34.74
N ALA A 807 10.25 6.72 -34.19
CA ALA A 807 9.03 6.96 -33.41
C ALA A 807 9.28 7.24 -31.91
N LEU A 808 10.47 6.93 -31.39
CA LEU A 808 10.83 7.08 -29.98
C LEU A 808 11.69 8.33 -29.75
N PRO A 809 11.51 9.05 -28.63
CA PRO A 809 12.44 10.09 -28.22
C PRO A 809 13.87 9.55 -28.06
N GLU A 810 14.86 10.35 -28.46
CA GLU A 810 16.29 10.00 -28.44
C GLU A 810 16.78 9.50 -27.07
N SER A 811 16.23 10.02 -25.97
CA SER A 811 16.58 9.59 -24.61
C SER A 811 16.01 8.22 -24.20
N LEU A 812 14.99 7.71 -24.90
CA LEU A 812 14.30 6.46 -24.56
C LEU A 812 14.68 5.30 -25.47
N ILE A 813 15.21 5.57 -26.67
CA ILE A 813 15.54 4.53 -27.65
C ILE A 813 16.58 3.53 -27.11
N ASP A 814 17.58 4.02 -26.36
CA ASP A 814 18.62 3.19 -25.77
C ASP A 814 18.06 2.25 -24.68
N SER A 815 17.20 2.79 -23.83
CA SER A 815 16.55 2.05 -22.74
C SER A 815 15.57 0.99 -23.29
N GLU A 816 14.86 1.30 -24.37
CA GLU A 816 13.98 0.35 -25.04
C GLU A 816 14.79 -0.73 -25.79
N LEU A 817 15.81 -0.37 -26.57
CA LEU A 817 16.60 -1.33 -27.35
C LEU A 817 17.44 -2.25 -26.47
N PHE A 818 18.20 -1.69 -25.54
CA PHE A 818 19.23 -2.40 -24.77
C PHE A 818 18.83 -2.69 -23.32
N GLY A 819 17.76 -2.09 -22.81
CA GLY A 819 17.36 -2.23 -21.40
C GLY A 819 18.20 -1.34 -20.47
N HIS A 820 17.86 -1.30 -19.19
CA HIS A 820 18.61 -0.54 -18.18
C HIS A 820 18.69 -1.26 -16.84
N GLU A 821 19.75 -0.97 -16.09
CA GLU A 821 19.91 -1.39 -14.70
C GLU A 821 19.24 -0.41 -13.73
N LYS A 822 18.93 -0.88 -12.51
CA LYS A 822 18.38 -0.04 -11.44
C LYS A 822 19.36 1.09 -11.10
N GLY A 823 18.88 2.34 -11.09
CA GLY A 823 19.70 3.52 -10.80
C GLY A 823 20.48 4.08 -12.00
N ALA A 824 20.26 3.58 -13.22
CA ALA A 824 20.92 4.10 -14.43
C ALA A 824 20.64 5.59 -14.72
N PHE A 825 19.50 6.10 -14.27
CA PHE A 825 19.09 7.51 -14.33
C PHE A 825 18.01 7.79 -13.26
N THR A 826 17.67 9.06 -13.02
CA THR A 826 16.81 9.51 -11.90
C THR A 826 15.40 8.90 -11.85
N SER A 827 14.92 8.30 -12.95
CA SER A 827 13.63 7.58 -13.01
C SER A 827 13.78 6.06 -13.21
N ALA A 828 14.99 5.51 -13.17
CA ALA A 828 15.27 4.07 -13.31
C ALA A 828 15.13 3.35 -11.96
N ILE A 829 13.90 3.27 -11.45
CA ILE A 829 13.58 2.72 -10.11
C ILE A 829 13.76 1.19 -10.07
N SER A 830 13.65 0.52 -11.22
CA SER A 830 13.80 -0.94 -11.39
C SER A 830 14.61 -1.26 -12.65
N ARG A 831 15.09 -2.51 -12.76
CA ARG A 831 15.76 -3.03 -13.96
C ARG A 831 14.73 -3.34 -15.04
N ARG A 832 15.06 -3.08 -16.31
CA ARG A 832 14.20 -3.39 -17.47
C ARG A 832 14.97 -4.10 -18.59
N LEU A 833 14.39 -5.15 -19.15
CA LEU A 833 14.95 -5.90 -20.29
C LEU A 833 14.76 -5.13 -21.61
N GLY A 834 15.79 -5.15 -22.46
CA GLY A 834 15.76 -4.51 -23.78
C GLY A 834 15.12 -5.36 -24.88
N LYS A 835 14.67 -4.72 -25.97
CA LYS A 835 14.13 -5.40 -27.17
C LYS A 835 15.12 -6.38 -27.82
N VAL A 836 16.43 -6.11 -27.72
CA VAL A 836 17.48 -7.04 -28.18
C VAL A 836 17.48 -8.34 -27.38
N GLU A 837 17.20 -8.27 -26.08
CA GLU A 837 17.12 -9.43 -25.19
C GLU A 837 15.84 -10.24 -25.44
N LEU A 838 14.73 -9.55 -25.67
CA LEU A 838 13.43 -10.15 -25.99
C LEU A 838 13.41 -10.84 -27.37
N ALA A 839 14.29 -10.44 -28.30
CA ALA A 839 14.38 -11.00 -29.65
C ALA A 839 15.26 -12.26 -29.76
N ARG A 840 15.78 -12.76 -28.64
CA ARG A 840 16.73 -13.87 -28.59
C ARG A 840 16.19 -15.13 -29.29
N GLY A 841 16.99 -15.70 -30.18
CA GLY A 841 16.62 -16.87 -30.98
C GLY A 841 15.66 -16.58 -32.14
N GLY A 842 15.31 -15.31 -32.35
CA GLY A 842 14.39 -14.85 -33.40
C GLY A 842 15.01 -13.75 -34.28
N THR A 843 14.21 -12.76 -34.67
CA THR A 843 14.62 -11.67 -35.56
C THR A 843 14.26 -10.29 -34.99
N LEU A 844 15.26 -9.41 -34.90
CA LEU A 844 15.08 -8.00 -34.57
C LEU A 844 15.01 -7.17 -35.85
N PHE A 845 13.84 -6.59 -36.11
CA PHE A 845 13.60 -5.71 -37.24
C PHE A 845 13.69 -4.23 -36.83
N LEU A 846 14.71 -3.53 -37.34
CA LEU A 846 14.98 -2.12 -37.13
C LEU A 846 14.42 -1.31 -38.31
N ASP A 847 13.24 -0.71 -38.14
CA ASP A 847 12.61 0.14 -39.15
C ASP A 847 13.09 1.59 -38.98
N GLU A 848 13.26 2.29 -40.09
CA GLU A 848 13.76 3.67 -40.13
C GLU A 848 15.13 3.86 -39.45
N ILE A 849 16.07 2.94 -39.69
CA ILE A 849 17.41 2.97 -39.06
C ILE A 849 18.20 4.28 -39.32
N GLY A 850 17.87 5.00 -40.39
CA GLY A 850 18.46 6.30 -40.72
C GLY A 850 17.99 7.46 -39.83
N ASP A 851 17.06 7.23 -38.90
CA ASP A 851 16.58 8.22 -37.92
C ASP A 851 17.25 8.05 -36.54
N MET A 852 18.14 7.08 -36.38
CA MET A 852 18.82 6.78 -35.12
C MET A 852 19.94 7.79 -34.80
N ALA A 853 20.06 8.19 -33.52
CA ALA A 853 21.13 9.05 -33.03
C ALA A 853 22.52 8.39 -33.07
N LEU A 854 23.58 9.21 -33.18
CA LEU A 854 24.97 8.73 -33.31
C LEU A 854 25.45 7.90 -32.10
N GLU A 855 24.92 8.18 -30.91
CA GLU A 855 25.26 7.46 -29.66
C GLU A 855 24.69 6.03 -29.67
N THR A 856 23.40 5.88 -29.99
CA THR A 856 22.74 4.58 -30.16
C THR A 856 23.38 3.77 -31.30
N GLN A 857 23.79 4.44 -32.40
CA GLN A 857 24.52 3.81 -33.50
C GLN A 857 25.81 3.13 -33.03
N ALA A 858 26.53 3.69 -32.04
CA ALA A 858 27.75 3.10 -31.50
C ALA A 858 27.48 1.78 -30.75
N ARG A 859 26.40 1.72 -29.97
CA ARG A 859 25.98 0.50 -29.25
C ARG A 859 25.43 -0.57 -30.19
N LEU A 860 24.69 -0.15 -31.22
CA LEU A 860 24.22 -1.06 -32.26
C LEU A 860 25.37 -1.67 -33.08
N LEU A 861 26.44 -0.90 -33.32
CA LEU A 861 27.65 -1.42 -33.95
C LEU A 861 28.27 -2.55 -33.11
N GLN A 862 28.39 -2.37 -31.80
CA GLN A 862 28.90 -3.41 -30.89
C GLN A 862 28.05 -4.69 -30.98
N LEU A 863 26.73 -4.55 -31.00
CA LEU A 863 25.81 -5.68 -31.18
C LEU A 863 26.04 -6.42 -32.50
N LEU A 864 26.27 -5.69 -33.60
CA LEU A 864 26.49 -6.28 -34.93
C LEU A 864 27.89 -6.86 -35.14
N GLU A 865 28.92 -6.33 -34.47
CA GLU A 865 30.31 -6.77 -34.58
C GLU A 865 30.60 -7.96 -33.67
N GLU A 866 30.25 -7.85 -32.39
CA GLU A 866 30.64 -8.78 -31.34
C GLU A 866 29.53 -9.78 -30.99
N GLY A 867 28.28 -9.50 -31.42
CA GLY A 867 27.10 -10.28 -31.02
C GLY A 867 26.70 -10.04 -29.56
N THR A 868 27.26 -9.00 -28.95
CA THR A 868 27.10 -8.66 -27.54
C THR A 868 26.67 -7.21 -27.33
N PHE A 869 26.01 -6.94 -26.21
CA PHE A 869 25.57 -5.60 -25.81
C PHE A 869 25.57 -5.47 -24.29
N GLU A 870 25.52 -4.23 -23.80
CA GLU A 870 25.42 -3.90 -22.37
C GLU A 870 24.12 -3.14 -22.11
N ARG A 871 23.52 -3.33 -20.92
CA ARG A 871 22.36 -2.55 -20.49
C ARG A 871 22.80 -1.13 -20.14
N VAL A 872 21.91 -0.15 -20.31
CA VAL A 872 22.18 1.23 -19.94
C VAL A 872 22.40 1.32 -18.43
N GLY A 873 23.57 1.84 -18.02
CA GLY A 873 23.98 1.93 -16.61
C GLY A 873 24.55 0.65 -16.01
N GLY A 874 24.62 -0.45 -16.78
CA GLY A 874 25.25 -1.70 -16.38
C GLY A 874 26.62 -1.90 -17.02
N SER A 875 27.41 -2.82 -16.45
CA SER A 875 28.72 -3.26 -16.99
C SER A 875 28.74 -4.74 -17.40
N GLU A 876 27.57 -5.41 -17.40
CA GLU A 876 27.43 -6.80 -17.81
C GLU A 876 27.27 -6.90 -19.34
N THR A 877 28.22 -7.59 -19.98
CA THR A 877 28.18 -7.90 -21.42
C THR A 877 27.32 -9.14 -21.71
N LEU A 878 26.22 -8.99 -22.45
CA LEU A 878 25.24 -10.02 -22.77
C LEU A 878 25.32 -10.47 -24.23
N LYS A 879 25.03 -11.75 -24.52
CA LYS A 879 24.97 -12.28 -25.90
C LYS A 879 23.55 -12.23 -26.45
N SER A 880 23.36 -11.65 -27.63
CA SER A 880 22.02 -11.44 -28.20
C SER A 880 21.45 -12.66 -28.93
N GLN A 881 22.27 -13.47 -29.62
CA GLN A 881 21.82 -14.61 -30.45
C GLN A 881 20.56 -14.28 -31.31
N THR A 882 20.52 -13.11 -31.93
CA THR A 882 19.36 -12.59 -32.69
C THR A 882 19.77 -12.21 -34.10
N ARG A 883 18.94 -12.55 -35.11
CA ARG A 883 19.14 -12.07 -36.48
C ARG A 883 18.69 -10.62 -36.62
N ILE A 884 19.49 -9.77 -37.27
CA ILE A 884 19.17 -8.35 -37.46
C ILE A 884 18.71 -8.10 -38.89
N VAL A 885 17.57 -7.42 -39.05
CA VAL A 885 17.06 -6.93 -40.33
C VAL A 885 16.82 -5.43 -40.19
N ALA A 886 17.38 -4.61 -41.06
CA ALA A 886 17.24 -3.16 -41.01
C ALA A 886 16.52 -2.63 -42.26
N ALA A 887 15.74 -1.56 -42.12
CA ALA A 887 15.06 -0.91 -43.22
C ALA A 887 15.19 0.62 -43.15
N THR A 888 15.31 1.27 -44.30
CA THR A 888 15.31 2.75 -44.38
C THR A 888 14.86 3.25 -45.75
N ASN A 889 14.31 4.46 -45.76
CA ASN A 889 14.03 5.25 -46.96
C ASN A 889 15.09 6.34 -47.23
N ARG A 890 16.00 6.59 -46.27
CA ARG A 890 17.06 7.60 -46.39
C ARG A 890 18.28 7.06 -47.12
N ASN A 891 19.01 7.94 -47.79
CA ASN A 891 20.28 7.59 -48.43
C ASN A 891 21.41 7.56 -47.41
N LEU A 892 21.67 6.38 -46.82
CA LEU A 892 22.71 6.22 -45.80
C LEU A 892 24.12 6.62 -46.31
N LYS A 893 24.41 6.48 -47.61
CA LYS A 893 25.72 6.89 -48.17
C LYS A 893 25.91 8.41 -48.12
N GLU A 894 24.87 9.18 -48.41
CA GLU A 894 24.90 10.63 -48.27
C GLU A 894 24.99 11.05 -46.80
N MET A 895 24.29 10.36 -45.90
CA MET A 895 24.35 10.62 -44.46
C MET A 895 25.73 10.36 -43.85
N VAL A 896 26.44 9.34 -44.35
CA VAL A 896 27.86 9.12 -44.01
C VAL A 896 28.72 10.29 -44.47
N SER A 897 28.52 10.78 -45.70
CA SER A 897 29.26 11.95 -46.20
C SER A 897 28.95 13.25 -45.46
N ALA A 898 27.77 13.34 -44.85
CA ALA A 898 27.31 14.47 -44.04
C ALA A 898 27.60 14.30 -42.53
N SER A 899 28.31 13.24 -42.13
CA SER A 899 28.62 12.90 -40.72
C SER A 899 27.40 12.73 -39.81
N THR A 900 26.23 12.42 -40.36
CA THR A 900 24.99 12.15 -39.59
C THR A 900 24.70 10.66 -39.43
N PHE A 901 25.50 9.79 -40.04
CA PHE A 901 25.47 8.35 -39.87
C PHE A 901 26.90 7.80 -39.86
N ARG A 902 27.21 6.83 -38.99
CA ARG A 902 28.57 6.31 -38.87
C ARG A 902 28.93 5.40 -40.05
N GLU A 903 30.15 5.59 -40.57
CA GLU A 903 30.67 4.84 -41.72
C GLU A 903 30.84 3.34 -41.39
N ASP A 904 31.34 3.01 -40.21
CA ASP A 904 31.55 1.64 -39.71
C ASP A 904 30.23 0.85 -39.62
N LEU A 905 29.19 1.43 -39.01
CA LEU A 905 27.86 0.85 -38.91
C LEU A 905 27.22 0.65 -40.30
N PHE A 906 27.41 1.61 -41.21
CA PHE A 906 26.89 1.50 -42.57
C PHE A 906 27.44 0.26 -43.27
N TYR A 907 28.75 0.01 -43.22
CA TYR A 907 29.34 -1.18 -43.86
C TYR A 907 28.81 -2.48 -43.26
N ARG A 908 28.56 -2.52 -41.95
CA ARG A 908 28.07 -3.72 -41.27
C ARG A 908 26.60 -4.01 -41.56
N LEU A 909 25.76 -2.97 -41.61
CA LEU A 909 24.36 -3.09 -42.02
C LEU A 909 24.23 -3.44 -43.52
N ASN A 910 25.10 -2.88 -44.36
CA ASN A 910 25.11 -3.08 -45.80
C ASN A 910 25.73 -4.43 -46.23
N ALA A 911 25.67 -5.45 -45.37
CA ALA A 911 26.16 -6.80 -45.67
C ALA A 911 25.37 -7.46 -46.81
N PHE A 912 24.04 -7.30 -46.82
CA PHE A 912 23.18 -7.73 -47.93
C PHE A 912 22.09 -6.69 -48.23
N PRO A 913 22.37 -5.68 -49.09
CA PRO A 913 21.40 -4.66 -49.44
C PRO A 913 20.39 -5.18 -50.47
N MET A 914 19.10 -5.00 -50.18
CA MET A 914 18.01 -5.30 -51.09
C MET A 914 17.18 -4.05 -51.35
N TYR A 915 16.99 -3.72 -52.62
CA TYR A 915 16.15 -2.59 -53.01
C TYR A 915 14.74 -3.06 -53.33
N LEU A 916 13.75 -2.55 -52.61
CA LEU A 916 12.33 -2.83 -52.84
C LEU A 916 11.74 -1.72 -53.71
N PRO A 917 11.40 -2.00 -54.99
CA PRO A 917 11.03 -0.96 -55.94
C PRO A 917 9.70 -0.25 -55.58
N PRO A 918 9.62 1.07 -55.84
CA PRO A 918 8.40 1.85 -55.68
C PRO A 918 7.30 1.39 -56.62
N LEU A 919 6.02 1.64 -56.28
CA LEU A 919 4.89 1.11 -57.05
C LEU A 919 4.90 1.56 -58.52
N ARG A 920 5.39 2.77 -58.81
CA ARG A 920 5.52 3.33 -60.16
C ARG A 920 6.48 2.56 -61.08
N GLU A 921 7.41 1.78 -60.52
CA GLU A 921 8.34 0.93 -61.27
C GLU A 921 7.79 -0.50 -61.46
N ARG A 922 6.62 -0.79 -60.88
CA ARG A 922 5.90 -2.07 -60.94
C ARG A 922 4.40 -1.87 -61.15
N THR A 923 4.04 -1.04 -62.13
CA THR A 923 2.63 -0.74 -62.46
C THR A 923 1.82 -1.95 -62.92
N GLU A 924 2.51 -3.00 -63.38
CA GLU A 924 1.95 -4.33 -63.70
C GLU A 924 1.33 -5.03 -62.48
N ASP A 925 1.79 -4.70 -61.26
CA ASP A 925 1.30 -5.29 -60.00
C ASP A 925 0.06 -4.58 -59.43
N ILE A 926 -0.28 -3.40 -59.95
CA ILE A 926 -1.39 -2.57 -59.45
C ILE A 926 -2.75 -3.28 -59.52
N PRO A 927 -3.11 -4.01 -60.61
CA PRO A 927 -4.39 -4.72 -60.66
C PRO A 927 -4.52 -5.77 -59.56
N ASP A 928 -3.48 -6.58 -59.36
CA ASP A 928 -3.45 -7.65 -58.35
C ASP A 928 -3.53 -7.07 -56.92
N LEU A 929 -2.78 -5.99 -56.66
CA LEU A 929 -2.82 -5.27 -55.39
C LEU A 929 -4.19 -4.62 -55.13
N ALA A 930 -4.79 -4.00 -56.15
CA ALA A 930 -6.10 -3.35 -56.04
C ALA A 930 -7.21 -4.38 -55.74
N GLU A 931 -7.17 -5.54 -56.41
CA GLU A 931 -8.12 -6.63 -56.20
C GLU A 931 -7.94 -7.28 -54.82
N PHE A 932 -6.70 -7.44 -54.35
CA PHE A 932 -6.39 -7.89 -53.00
C PHE A 932 -6.94 -6.93 -51.94
N PHE A 933 -6.67 -5.63 -52.06
CA PHE A 933 -7.18 -4.63 -51.12
C PHE A 933 -8.70 -4.55 -51.14
N LYS A 934 -9.33 -4.61 -52.32
CA LYS A 934 -10.79 -4.70 -52.47
C LYS A 934 -11.33 -5.88 -51.69
N SER A 935 -10.85 -7.09 -51.98
CA SER A 935 -11.34 -8.33 -51.36
C SER A 935 -11.21 -8.31 -49.83
N ARG A 936 -10.07 -7.84 -49.33
CA ARG A 936 -9.81 -7.69 -47.89
C ARG A 936 -10.76 -6.67 -47.22
N LEU A 937 -10.97 -5.52 -47.85
CA LEU A 937 -11.81 -4.44 -47.32
C LEU A 937 -13.32 -4.77 -47.40
N VAL A 938 -13.75 -5.44 -48.47
CA VAL A 938 -15.13 -5.89 -48.67
C VAL A 938 -15.51 -6.91 -47.59
N SER A 939 -14.63 -7.88 -47.30
CA SER A 939 -14.83 -8.84 -46.22
C SER A 939 -14.94 -8.17 -44.84
N HIS A 940 -14.18 -7.10 -44.60
CA HIS A 940 -14.16 -6.40 -43.32
C HIS A 940 -15.37 -5.48 -43.12
N LEU A 941 -15.88 -4.87 -44.19
CA LEU A 941 -17.01 -3.92 -44.16
C LEU A 941 -18.38 -4.54 -44.45
N GLY A 942 -18.43 -5.84 -44.76
CA GLY A 942 -19.68 -6.57 -45.02
C GLY A 942 -20.45 -6.09 -46.27
N LYS A 943 -19.77 -5.43 -47.22
CA LYS A 943 -20.37 -5.00 -48.50
C LYS A 943 -20.31 -6.14 -49.53
N GLN A 944 -21.12 -6.07 -50.58
CA GLN A 944 -21.01 -6.94 -51.75
C GLN A 944 -20.54 -6.12 -52.95
N ILE A 945 -19.24 -6.17 -53.23
CA ILE A 945 -18.63 -5.55 -54.41
C ILE A 945 -17.97 -6.67 -55.21
N ASP A 946 -18.51 -6.95 -56.39
CA ASP A 946 -18.15 -8.14 -57.15
C ASP A 946 -16.82 -7.93 -57.87
N HIS A 947 -16.67 -6.83 -58.62
CA HIS A 947 -15.49 -6.59 -59.47
C HIS A 947 -15.13 -5.09 -59.58
N LEU A 948 -13.86 -4.82 -59.92
CA LEU A 948 -13.38 -3.49 -60.33
C LEU A 948 -13.71 -3.28 -61.82
N ASP A 949 -14.25 -2.11 -62.19
CA ASP A 949 -14.43 -1.78 -63.62
C ASP A 949 -13.05 -1.78 -64.32
N SER A 950 -12.99 -2.37 -65.51
CA SER A 950 -11.84 -2.29 -66.43
C SER A 950 -11.28 -0.86 -66.58
N LYS A 951 -12.14 0.17 -66.60
CA LYS A 951 -11.73 1.58 -66.66
C LYS A 951 -11.07 2.07 -65.37
N VAL A 952 -11.47 1.54 -64.21
CA VAL A 952 -10.85 1.83 -62.91
C VAL A 952 -9.44 1.28 -62.87
N ILE A 953 -9.22 0.05 -63.36
CA ILE A 953 -7.88 -0.55 -63.45
C ILE A 953 -6.98 0.28 -64.36
N GLU A 954 -7.48 0.70 -65.53
CA GLU A 954 -6.74 1.55 -66.46
C GLU A 954 -6.35 2.91 -65.84
N VAL A 955 -7.26 3.53 -65.07
CA VAL A 955 -6.98 4.78 -64.35
C VAL A 955 -5.93 4.56 -63.24
N LEU A 956 -6.05 3.48 -62.46
CA LEU A 956 -5.09 3.16 -61.40
C LEU A 956 -3.69 2.85 -61.96
N GLN A 957 -3.58 2.20 -63.11
CA GLN A 957 -2.30 1.91 -63.76
C GLN A 957 -1.65 3.14 -64.39
N ASN A 958 -2.45 4.08 -64.92
CA ASN A 958 -1.96 5.31 -65.54
C ASN A 958 -1.71 6.45 -64.55
N TYR A 959 -2.17 6.32 -63.30
CA TYR A 959 -1.93 7.32 -62.26
C TYR A 959 -0.47 7.28 -61.78
N HIS A 960 0.15 8.45 -61.68
CA HIS A 960 1.52 8.57 -61.19
C HIS A 960 1.54 8.55 -59.66
N TRP A 961 1.62 7.36 -59.06
CA TRP A 961 1.60 7.15 -57.61
C TRP A 961 2.79 7.82 -56.89
N PRO A 962 2.58 8.90 -56.10
CA PRO A 962 3.64 9.51 -55.29
C PRO A 962 3.93 8.72 -54.00
N GLY A 963 2.98 7.93 -53.50
CA GLY A 963 3.03 7.20 -52.23
C GLY A 963 2.89 5.68 -52.40
N ASN A 964 3.77 5.05 -53.17
CA ASN A 964 3.98 3.60 -53.25
C ASN A 964 2.71 2.74 -53.08
N VAL A 965 2.68 1.81 -52.12
CA VAL A 965 1.57 0.85 -51.95
C VAL A 965 0.51 1.36 -50.96
N ARG A 966 0.93 2.15 -49.95
CA ARG A 966 0.03 2.69 -48.91
C ARG A 966 -0.99 3.68 -49.49
N GLU A 967 -0.62 4.49 -50.49
CA GLU A 967 -1.57 5.39 -51.15
C GLU A 967 -2.56 4.65 -52.05
N LEU A 968 -2.13 3.57 -52.72
CA LEU A 968 -3.03 2.67 -53.44
C LEU A 968 -4.02 2.04 -52.48
N GLU A 969 -3.55 1.53 -51.34
CA GLU A 969 -4.41 0.99 -50.27
C GLU A 969 -5.44 2.01 -49.77
N HIS A 970 -5.01 3.24 -49.45
CA HIS A 970 -5.92 4.31 -49.00
C HIS A 970 -6.91 4.75 -50.11
N THR A 971 -6.49 4.73 -51.36
CA THR A 971 -7.34 5.07 -52.51
C THR A 971 -8.39 3.99 -52.73
N MET A 972 -8.01 2.72 -52.65
CA MET A 972 -8.95 1.59 -52.67
C MET A 972 -9.89 1.61 -51.46
N GLN A 973 -9.41 1.96 -50.27
CA GLN A 973 -10.25 2.11 -49.08
C GLN A 973 -11.32 3.18 -49.26
N ARG A 974 -10.94 4.36 -49.76
CA ARG A 974 -11.89 5.43 -50.08
C ARG A 974 -12.90 4.99 -51.14
N ALA A 975 -12.44 4.31 -52.19
CA ALA A 975 -13.30 3.82 -53.25
C ALA A 975 -14.31 2.78 -52.77
N VAL A 976 -13.90 1.81 -51.94
CA VAL A 976 -14.80 0.80 -51.34
C VAL A 976 -15.83 1.46 -50.40
N ILE A 977 -15.44 2.51 -49.67
CA ILE A 977 -16.35 3.25 -48.77
C ILE A 977 -17.36 4.06 -49.58
N ALA A 978 -16.90 4.82 -50.58
CA ALA A 978 -17.71 5.69 -51.45
C ALA A 978 -18.64 4.90 -52.39
N CYS A 979 -18.26 3.67 -52.75
CA CYS A 979 -19.07 2.81 -53.59
C CYS A 979 -20.41 2.46 -52.92
N HIS A 980 -21.50 2.90 -53.56
CA HIS A 980 -22.89 2.61 -53.16
C HIS A 980 -23.52 1.46 -53.98
N GLY A 981 -22.86 0.99 -55.03
CA GLY A 981 -23.29 -0.14 -55.88
C GLY A 981 -22.43 -1.41 -55.69
N SER A 982 -22.62 -2.41 -56.56
CA SER A 982 -21.85 -3.67 -56.57
C SER A 982 -20.55 -3.62 -57.41
N GLN A 983 -20.25 -2.46 -58.00
CA GLN A 983 -19.06 -2.22 -58.83
C GLN A 983 -18.45 -0.87 -58.47
N ILE A 984 -17.12 -0.81 -58.33
CA ILE A 984 -16.39 0.44 -58.10
C ILE A 984 -16.21 1.12 -59.47
N GLU A 985 -16.70 2.36 -59.58
CA GLU A 985 -16.56 3.19 -60.78
C GLU A 985 -15.44 4.22 -60.62
N VAL A 986 -14.99 4.84 -61.73
CA VAL A 986 -13.92 5.85 -61.73
C VAL A 986 -14.26 7.04 -60.81
N GLY A 987 -15.54 7.36 -60.67
CA GLY A 987 -16.04 8.40 -59.77
C GLY A 987 -15.71 8.18 -58.30
N ASP A 988 -15.60 6.92 -57.87
CA ASP A 988 -15.41 6.54 -56.47
C ASP A 988 -13.94 6.63 -56.02
N LEU A 989 -12.99 6.64 -56.97
CA LEU A 989 -11.55 6.71 -56.67
C LEU A 989 -11.14 8.07 -56.08
N GLY A 990 -11.92 9.13 -56.31
CA GLY A 990 -11.61 10.49 -55.83
C GLY A 990 -10.34 11.10 -56.43
N LEU A 991 -9.88 10.62 -57.60
CA LEU A 991 -8.68 11.07 -58.31
C LEU A 991 -8.91 12.28 -59.25
N TYR A 992 -9.93 13.10 -58.99
CA TYR A 992 -10.20 14.32 -59.78
C TYR A 992 -9.28 15.47 -59.34
N GLY A 993 -8.14 15.61 -60.01
CA GLY A 993 -7.29 16.79 -59.84
C GLY A 993 -5.81 16.59 -60.12
N SER A 994 -5.41 15.97 -61.24
CA SER A 994 -4.15 16.37 -61.86
C SER A 994 -4.11 16.10 -63.37
N ARG A 995 -4.13 17.21 -64.12
CA ARG A 995 -3.74 17.43 -65.52
C ARG A 995 -4.73 17.04 -66.62
N ILE A 996 -5.36 18.06 -67.21
CA ILE A 996 -5.07 18.62 -68.55
C ILE A 996 -5.91 19.89 -68.70
N GLU A 997 -5.27 21.06 -68.83
CA GLU A 997 -5.66 22.16 -69.72
C GLU A 997 -4.65 23.32 -69.57
N ASP A 998 -3.57 23.23 -70.33
CA ASP A 998 -2.81 24.39 -70.81
C ASP A 998 -3.40 24.78 -72.18
N ALA A 999 -4.10 25.91 -72.28
CA ALA A 999 -4.09 26.81 -73.44
C ALA A 999 -4.99 28.03 -73.24
N ALA A 1000 -4.36 29.22 -73.35
CA ALA A 1000 -4.92 30.59 -73.29
C ALA A 1000 -5.35 31.04 -71.88
N SER A 1001 -4.77 32.05 -71.25
CA SER A 1001 -4.19 33.29 -71.77
C SER A 1001 -3.36 34.02 -70.71
N ASP A 1002 -2.20 34.54 -71.13
CA ASP A 1002 -1.48 35.73 -70.63
C ASP A 1002 -1.93 36.36 -69.30
N HIS A 1003 -1.08 36.36 -68.25
CA HIS A 1003 0.09 37.23 -68.09
C HIS A 1003 0.52 37.29 -66.60
N LYS A 1004 1.82 37.03 -66.38
CA LYS A 1004 2.73 37.59 -65.36
C LYS A 1004 2.42 37.45 -63.84
N LEU A 1005 3.23 36.59 -63.22
CA LEU A 1005 4.14 36.86 -62.08
C LEU A 1005 3.65 37.73 -60.92
N ASP A 1006 3.44 37.08 -59.78
CA ASP A 1006 4.07 37.39 -58.47
C ASP A 1006 4.03 36.08 -57.66
N GLN A 1007 5.13 35.37 -57.42
CA GLN A 1007 6.10 35.62 -56.34
C GLN A 1007 5.47 36.19 -55.06
N ASP A 1008 5.44 35.32 -54.04
CA ASP A 1008 5.26 35.56 -52.59
C ASP A 1008 4.03 34.90 -51.98
N ARG A 1009 4.21 33.64 -51.56
CA ARG A 1009 3.62 33.17 -50.30
C ARG A 1009 4.68 32.40 -49.53
N GLU A 1010 5.48 33.16 -48.77
CA GLU A 1010 6.26 32.64 -47.66
C GLU A 1010 5.41 31.73 -46.78
N ILE A 1011 5.99 30.63 -46.34
CA ILE A 1011 5.41 29.75 -45.32
C ILE A 1011 5.26 30.59 -44.05
N MET A 1012 4.01 30.83 -43.66
CA MET A 1012 3.66 31.72 -42.55
C MET A 1012 4.20 31.16 -41.22
N PRO A 1013 4.97 31.94 -40.44
CA PRO A 1013 5.41 31.54 -39.11
C PRO A 1013 4.23 31.17 -38.20
N TRP A 1014 4.42 30.14 -37.38
CA TRP A 1014 3.38 29.57 -36.53
C TRP A 1014 2.66 30.61 -35.65
N ASP A 1015 3.41 31.59 -35.12
CA ASP A 1015 2.84 32.66 -34.28
C ASP A 1015 1.85 33.55 -35.05
N GLU A 1016 2.04 33.76 -36.37
CA GLU A 1016 1.16 34.57 -37.21
C GLU A 1016 -0.10 33.78 -37.62
N PHE A 1017 0.03 32.47 -37.81
CA PHE A 1017 -1.10 31.56 -38.01
C PHE A 1017 -1.97 31.45 -36.75
N GLU A 1018 -1.35 31.25 -35.59
CA GLU A 1018 -2.04 31.21 -34.29
C GLU A 1018 -2.75 32.54 -34.00
N ARG A 1019 -2.10 33.66 -34.29
CA ARG A 1019 -2.69 35.00 -34.15
C ARG A 1019 -3.91 35.19 -35.04
N ARG A 1020 -3.86 34.76 -36.31
CA ARG A 1020 -5.00 34.85 -37.24
C ARG A 1020 -6.17 33.98 -36.79
N TYR A 1021 -5.89 32.75 -36.36
CA TYR A 1021 -6.93 31.84 -35.91
C TYR A 1021 -7.64 32.35 -34.65
N ILE A 1022 -6.89 32.84 -33.65
CA ILE A 1022 -7.47 33.45 -32.45
C ILE A 1022 -8.28 34.71 -32.81
N LEU A 1023 -7.84 35.53 -33.77
CA LEU A 1023 -8.57 36.70 -34.24
C LEU A 1023 -9.90 36.35 -34.95
N GLU A 1024 -9.94 35.27 -35.73
CA GLU A 1024 -11.19 34.82 -36.37
C GLU A 1024 -12.19 34.33 -35.34
N VAL A 1025 -11.76 33.52 -34.37
CA VAL A 1025 -12.64 33.04 -33.30
C VAL A 1025 -13.16 34.21 -32.45
N LEU A 1026 -12.30 35.20 -32.14
CA LEU A 1026 -12.73 36.42 -31.44
C LEU A 1026 -13.74 37.25 -32.26
N LYS A 1027 -13.66 37.29 -33.59
CA LYS A 1027 -14.66 37.97 -34.42
C LYS A 1027 -16.00 37.24 -34.41
N VAL A 1028 -15.99 35.92 -34.52
CA VAL A 1028 -17.20 35.08 -34.49
C VAL A 1028 -17.91 35.17 -33.14
N THR A 1029 -17.17 35.33 -32.04
CA THR A 1029 -17.75 35.54 -30.70
C THR A 1029 -17.99 37.01 -30.34
N ASN A 1030 -17.96 37.94 -31.30
CA ASN A 1030 -18.12 39.40 -31.07
C ASN A 1030 -17.19 39.95 -29.96
N TRP A 1031 -15.95 39.47 -29.93
CA TRP A 1031 -14.90 39.82 -28.98
C TRP A 1031 -15.23 39.50 -27.51
N GLN A 1032 -16.23 38.64 -27.26
CA GLN A 1032 -16.44 38.09 -25.91
C GLN A 1032 -15.46 36.95 -25.65
N VAL A 1033 -14.58 37.17 -24.66
CA VAL A 1033 -13.53 36.20 -24.28
C VAL A 1033 -14.01 35.21 -23.21
N LYS A 1034 -14.88 35.64 -22.29
CA LYS A 1034 -15.38 34.86 -21.13
C LYS A 1034 -16.88 34.55 -21.27
N GLY A 1035 -17.30 33.42 -20.71
CA GLY A 1035 -18.70 32.92 -20.73
C GLY A 1035 -18.85 31.64 -21.54
N VAL A 1036 -20.01 30.97 -21.43
CA VAL A 1036 -20.29 29.66 -22.05
C VAL A 1036 -20.18 29.70 -23.59
N ARG A 1037 -20.40 30.88 -24.20
CA ARG A 1037 -20.23 31.14 -25.64
C ARG A 1037 -19.02 32.04 -25.97
N GLY A 1038 -18.11 32.24 -25.02
CA GLY A 1038 -16.92 33.06 -25.20
C GLY A 1038 -15.81 32.32 -25.95
N ALA A 1039 -14.88 33.08 -26.55
CA ALA A 1039 -13.78 32.54 -27.36
C ALA A 1039 -12.92 31.53 -26.59
N ALA A 1040 -12.75 31.69 -25.27
CA ALA A 1040 -11.98 30.75 -24.44
C ALA A 1040 -12.64 29.36 -24.37
N ALA A 1041 -13.97 29.30 -24.29
CA ALA A 1041 -14.71 28.03 -24.26
C ALA A 1041 -14.65 27.30 -25.61
N LEU A 1042 -14.77 28.05 -26.72
CA LEU A 1042 -14.66 27.50 -28.09
C LEU A 1042 -13.25 26.99 -28.41
N LEU A 1043 -12.23 27.70 -27.93
CA LEU A 1043 -10.83 27.28 -28.06
C LEU A 1043 -10.41 26.22 -27.03
N LYS A 1044 -11.32 25.81 -26.13
CA LYS A 1044 -11.06 24.89 -25.02
C LYS A 1044 -9.85 25.29 -24.15
N LEU A 1045 -9.68 26.59 -23.92
CA LEU A 1045 -8.60 27.14 -23.09
C LEU A 1045 -9.18 27.88 -21.87
N PRO A 1046 -8.49 27.87 -20.72
CA PRO A 1046 -8.83 28.76 -19.62
C PRO A 1046 -8.78 30.22 -20.08
N SER A 1047 -9.76 31.02 -19.67
CA SER A 1047 -9.85 32.42 -20.12
C SER A 1047 -8.62 33.25 -19.75
N SER A 1048 -7.95 32.95 -18.63
CA SER A 1048 -6.67 33.56 -18.22
C SER A 1048 -5.54 33.27 -19.23
N THR A 1049 -5.44 32.04 -19.73
CA THR A 1049 -4.46 31.61 -20.73
C THR A 1049 -4.71 32.28 -22.08
N LEU A 1050 -5.97 32.41 -22.50
CA LEU A 1050 -6.31 33.12 -23.73
C LEU A 1050 -5.96 34.62 -23.62
N TYR A 1051 -6.21 35.28 -22.48
CA TYR A 1051 -5.74 36.65 -22.26
C TYR A 1051 -4.22 36.79 -22.25
N GLY A 1052 -3.49 35.78 -21.78
CA GLY A 1052 -2.03 35.70 -21.86
C GLY A 1052 -1.53 35.60 -23.30
N LYS A 1053 -2.11 34.68 -24.09
CA LYS A 1053 -1.80 34.51 -25.53
C LYS A 1053 -2.16 35.76 -26.34
N MET A 1054 -3.31 36.39 -26.09
CA MET A 1054 -3.68 37.66 -26.73
C MET A 1054 -2.67 38.78 -26.42
N ARG A 1055 -2.15 38.86 -25.19
CA ARG A 1055 -1.09 39.81 -24.82
C ARG A 1055 0.23 39.51 -25.54
N LYS A 1056 0.65 38.24 -25.56
CA LYS A 1056 1.90 37.79 -26.19
C LYS A 1056 1.89 38.02 -27.71
N LEU A 1057 0.74 37.79 -28.37
CA LEU A 1057 0.55 37.96 -29.82
C LEU A 1057 0.06 39.36 -30.22
N GLY A 1058 0.02 40.32 -29.28
CA GLY A 1058 -0.34 41.72 -29.54
C GLY A 1058 -1.80 41.96 -30.00
N ILE A 1059 -2.73 41.07 -29.67
CA ILE A 1059 -4.14 41.16 -30.07
C ILE A 1059 -4.90 42.07 -29.10
N LYS A 1060 -5.43 43.20 -29.62
CA LYS A 1060 -6.29 44.14 -28.89
C LYS A 1060 -7.65 44.27 -29.56
N ARG A 1061 -8.70 44.47 -28.76
CA ARG A 1061 -10.05 44.73 -29.27
C ARG A 1061 -10.06 46.06 -30.03
N PRO A 1062 -10.54 46.10 -31.29
CA PRO A 1062 -10.76 47.35 -32.01
C PRO A 1062 -11.78 48.18 -31.23
N GLN A 1063 -11.54 49.50 -31.11
CA GLN A 1063 -12.49 50.43 -30.49
C GLN A 1063 -13.80 50.50 -31.26
#